data_AF-A0A536JNE2-F1
#
_entry.id   AF-A0A536JNE2-F1
#
_cell.length_a   1.000
_cell.length_b   1.000
_cell.length_c   1.000
_cell.angle_alpha   90.00
_cell.angle_beta   90.00
_cell.angle_gamma   90.00
#
_symmetry.space_group_name_H-M   'P 1'
#
loop_
_entity.id
_entity.type
_entity.pdbx_description
1 polymer ?
#
loop_
_entity_poly.entity_id
_entity_poly.type
_entity_poly.pdbx_seq_one_letter_code
_entity_poly.pdbx_strand_id
1 'polypeptide(L)'
;MIADALGGKTILVTGSTGFLGKSIVEKCLRSIPDIARINLAIRSSARRPAAERLEREVLSSPAFRRLKGDLGEEGFTKLARAKLDVVEIDLGRDGLGLTDQGRERLRASDVVIHSAAAVEFDNPADLSAQTNLMGAARLVEALKASGARPHLVHVSTAYVGGMLRGLVREEPPLDPGLNWRHEAEVLTNLRGPVEEESRRPEILNRLRREARSRMGPAGTPAVARTTERLRDRWVKERLIERGRVHANAMGFSDIYSFTKAMAEQAVVELHGDIPLSIVRPSIIESALDEPFGGWLEGFRMAEPLILAFGRNILRDFSGLPDALLDIIPADFVVNTVLAVAANPPPDARPRVYHAASGSRNPLRLRRVADEAGTYFTEHPLRDRYGQAIGTPSWTFPTRQEIATRARTALRVVEAAQWVVERLPLGANVTQLSDDLSAERDRLDRGLNLIQLYGVYTEVDCIFDTRNVMSLWEKTPAAERKKFPFDPALYDWSHYFQNVHFPTVVRMSRAETAARRGKQPSGSTAPKAESSSVRSAIERRSGRGDVLAVFDVDGTLVETNVVEYYLWMRLRAQPLEEWPSFMARMLRKGPRWLYLERRSRAEFQRSFYREYDGLDPEVMRRLGREALDAVTLRRIYPEGMRRIREHKRAGHRVLLLTGALDLVVEPLAELLDVEVDCAHLLVRDGRLTGDLQSPPPAGEARGALLEEYASRNGVALAESFAYADSLSDLPMLELVGTPVAVNPDARLSQMAGQRGWRIERWRMAPGNWRLPMPDPRSPEYLEAVRR
;
A
#
# COMPACT_ATOMS: atom_id res chain seq x y z
N MET A 1 29.83 13.29 34.15
CA MET A 1 28.55 12.55 34.27
C MET A 1 27.70 12.93 33.07
N ILE A 2 26.94 12.02 32.45
CA ILE A 2 26.23 12.28 31.18
C ILE A 2 25.14 13.33 31.41
N ALA A 3 24.33 13.15 32.46
CA ALA A 3 23.29 14.12 32.81
C ALA A 3 23.86 15.52 33.06
N ASP A 4 24.94 15.63 33.84
CA ASP A 4 25.55 16.92 34.16
C ASP A 4 26.22 17.58 32.95
N ALA A 5 26.88 16.80 32.10
CA ALA A 5 27.56 17.31 30.90
C ALA A 5 26.56 17.88 29.87
N LEU A 6 25.36 17.30 29.82
CA LEU A 6 24.25 17.77 28.98
C LEU A 6 23.31 18.75 29.73
N GLY A 7 23.54 18.98 31.02
CA GLY A 7 22.84 19.97 31.82
C GLY A 7 23.09 21.38 31.29
N GLY A 8 22.04 22.19 31.20
CA GLY A 8 22.09 23.54 30.64
C GLY A 8 22.32 23.61 29.13
N LYS A 9 22.46 22.48 28.42
CA LYS A 9 22.72 22.45 26.98
C LYS A 9 21.45 22.58 26.14
N THR A 10 21.59 23.18 24.96
CA THR A 10 20.59 23.18 23.89
C THR A 10 20.95 22.12 22.86
N ILE A 11 20.07 21.14 22.65
CA ILE A 11 20.28 20.03 21.72
C ILE A 11 19.37 20.16 20.51
N LEU A 12 19.91 20.11 19.29
CA LEU A 12 19.13 19.94 18.07
C LEU A 12 19.08 18.46 17.67
N VAL A 13 17.88 17.91 17.50
CA VAL A 13 17.69 16.52 17.07
C VAL A 13 17.02 16.49 15.69
N THR A 14 17.73 15.98 14.69
CA THR A 14 17.11 15.64 13.40
C THR A 14 16.58 14.20 13.40
N GLY A 15 15.54 13.93 12.60
CA GLY A 15 14.88 12.63 12.63
C GLY A 15 14.05 12.40 13.90
N SER A 16 13.64 13.48 14.58
CA SER A 16 12.85 13.47 15.82
C SER A 16 11.47 12.83 15.68
N THR A 17 10.96 12.71 14.46
CA THR A 17 9.70 12.00 14.12
C THR A 17 9.89 10.50 13.92
N GLY A 18 11.13 10.00 13.88
CA GLY A 18 11.45 8.59 13.73
C GLY A 18 11.59 7.85 15.05
N PHE A 19 11.69 6.53 14.96
CA PHE A 19 11.80 5.59 16.08
C PHE A 19 12.90 5.99 17.10
N LEU A 20 14.15 6.07 16.64
CA LEU A 20 15.28 6.41 17.51
C LEU A 20 15.21 7.85 18.04
N GLY A 21 14.82 8.80 17.18
CA GLY A 21 14.71 10.21 17.56
C GLY A 21 13.71 10.46 18.70
N LYS A 22 12.54 9.79 18.66
CA LYS A 22 11.56 9.85 19.75
C LYS A 22 12.13 9.32 21.06
N SER A 23 12.82 8.18 21.00
CA SER A 23 13.44 7.57 22.19
C SER A 23 14.54 8.45 22.77
N ILE A 24 15.34 9.12 21.93
CA ILE A 24 16.35 10.11 22.39
C ILE A 24 15.65 11.27 23.12
N VAL A 25 14.61 11.84 22.54
CA VAL A 25 13.87 12.97 23.14
C VAL A 25 13.22 12.57 24.47
N GLU A 26 12.56 11.41 24.51
CA GLU A 26 11.98 10.86 25.74
C GLU A 26 13.04 10.69 26.83
N LYS A 27 14.16 10.04 26.48
CA LYS A 27 15.25 9.77 27.43
C LYS A 27 15.84 11.06 27.98
N CYS A 28 16.05 12.08 27.15
CA CYS A 28 16.50 13.40 27.59
C CYS A 28 15.52 14.04 28.58
N LEU A 29 14.22 14.10 28.24
CA LEU A 29 13.22 14.71 29.12
C LEU A 29 13.10 14.00 30.48
N ARG A 30 13.22 12.68 30.49
CA ARG A 30 13.10 11.88 31.71
C ARG A 30 14.38 11.84 32.55
N SER A 31 15.54 11.77 31.90
CA SER A 31 16.82 11.47 32.55
C SER A 31 17.77 12.65 32.66
N ILE A 32 17.46 13.79 32.04
CA ILE A 32 18.29 14.99 32.05
C ILE A 32 17.40 16.22 32.35
N PRO A 33 16.89 16.36 33.60
CA PRO A 33 15.92 17.40 33.94
C PRO A 33 16.47 18.83 33.72
N ASP A 34 17.78 18.99 33.87
CA ASP A 34 18.47 20.28 33.74
C ASP A 34 18.83 20.64 32.29
N ILE A 35 18.44 19.83 31.30
CA ILE A 35 18.61 20.19 29.88
C ILE A 35 17.92 21.53 29.60
N ALA A 36 18.58 22.46 28.91
CA ALA A 36 17.98 23.79 28.70
C ALA A 36 16.84 23.71 27.68
N ARG A 37 17.10 23.12 26.51
CA ARG A 37 16.14 23.01 25.42
C ARG A 37 16.49 21.88 24.46
N ILE A 38 15.47 21.27 23.85
CA ILE A 38 15.59 20.30 22.77
C ILE A 38 14.85 20.84 21.54
N ASN A 39 15.60 21.29 20.56
CA ASN A 39 15.09 21.73 19.27
C ASN A 39 14.85 20.51 18.37
N LEU A 40 13.64 20.37 17.85
CA LEU A 40 13.24 19.23 17.03
C LEU A 40 13.18 19.65 15.57
N ALA A 41 14.04 19.06 14.74
CA ALA A 41 14.08 19.34 13.31
C ALA A 41 12.92 18.62 12.60
N ILE A 42 11.87 19.37 12.22
CA ILE A 42 10.65 18.82 11.62
C ILE A 42 10.28 19.62 10.37
N ARG A 43 10.27 18.99 9.19
CA ARG A 43 9.78 19.63 7.96
C ARG A 43 8.25 19.79 7.96
N SER A 44 7.71 20.86 7.37
CA SER A 44 6.29 20.86 7.01
C SER A 44 6.00 19.90 5.85
N SER A 45 4.74 19.52 5.72
CA SER A 45 4.22 18.77 4.56
C SER A 45 3.09 19.55 3.92
N ALA A 46 2.76 19.27 2.65
CA ALA A 46 1.66 19.92 1.94
C ALA A 46 0.31 19.83 2.67
N ARG A 47 0.15 18.85 3.57
CA ARG A 47 -1.08 18.61 4.33
C ARG A 47 -1.01 19.10 5.78
N ARG A 48 0.19 19.31 6.34
CA ARG A 48 0.40 19.55 7.77
C ARG A 48 1.62 20.43 8.04
N PRO A 49 1.49 21.54 8.77
CA PRO A 49 2.61 22.33 9.27
C PRO A 49 3.48 21.56 10.27
N ALA A 50 4.74 21.96 10.40
CA ALA A 50 5.71 21.31 11.31
C ALA A 50 5.23 21.23 12.78
N ALA A 51 4.59 22.27 13.30
CA ALA A 51 4.07 22.29 14.67
C ALA A 51 2.96 21.24 14.90
N GLU A 52 2.06 21.03 13.93
CA GLU A 52 1.03 19.99 14.04
C GLU A 52 1.66 18.59 14.01
N ARG A 53 2.75 18.42 13.26
CA ARG A 53 3.50 17.15 13.20
C ARG A 53 4.18 16.84 14.54
N LEU A 54 4.67 17.82 15.29
CA LEU A 54 5.20 17.59 16.64
C LEU A 54 4.14 16.92 17.53
N GLU A 55 2.95 17.51 17.61
CA GLU A 55 1.86 17.01 18.44
C GLU A 55 1.42 15.61 17.98
N ARG A 56 1.17 15.44 16.69
CA ARG A 56 0.56 14.22 16.15
C ARG A 56 1.54 13.07 15.92
N GLU A 57 2.80 13.34 15.61
CA GLU A 57 3.77 12.31 15.24
C GLU A 57 4.76 12.01 16.36
N VAL A 58 5.04 12.97 17.26
CA VAL A 58 6.02 12.80 18.35
C VAL A 58 5.31 12.68 19.69
N LEU A 59 4.60 13.71 20.16
CA LEU A 59 4.04 13.76 21.53
C LEU A 59 2.86 12.79 21.74
N SER A 60 2.17 12.39 20.68
CA SER A 60 1.15 11.34 20.70
C SER A 60 1.75 9.93 20.78
N SER A 61 3.06 9.78 20.54
CA SER A 61 3.73 8.48 20.46
C SER A 61 3.64 7.74 21.79
N PRO A 62 3.44 6.40 21.78
CA PRO A 62 3.52 5.59 22.98
C PRO A 62 4.87 5.67 23.70
N ALA A 63 5.94 6.11 23.03
CA ALA A 63 7.24 6.36 23.66
C ALA A 63 7.09 7.23 24.93
N PHE A 64 6.24 8.24 24.90
CA PHE A 64 6.06 9.17 26.02
C PHE A 64 5.06 8.68 27.09
N ARG A 65 4.55 7.43 26.98
CA ARG A 65 3.54 6.90 27.90
C ARG A 65 3.99 6.94 29.36
N ARG A 66 5.26 6.59 29.62
CA ARG A 66 5.83 6.61 30.97
C ARG A 66 5.82 8.02 31.56
N LEU A 67 6.38 8.99 30.83
CA LEU A 67 6.37 10.40 31.24
C LEU A 67 4.95 10.95 31.48
N LYS A 68 3.98 10.59 30.63
CA LYS A 68 2.57 10.98 30.82
C LYS A 68 1.94 10.34 32.05
N GLY A 69 2.28 9.08 32.35
CA GLY A 69 1.85 8.40 33.57
C GLY A 69 2.44 9.04 34.83
N ASP A 70 3.72 9.38 34.80
CA ASP A 70 4.45 9.94 35.94
C ASP A 70 4.05 11.41 36.24
N LEU A 71 3.78 12.22 35.21
CA LEU A 71 3.54 13.67 35.34
C LEU A 71 2.06 14.08 35.18
N GLY A 72 1.21 13.19 34.69
CA GLY A 72 -0.11 13.53 34.16
C GLY A 72 -0.04 14.31 32.83
N GLU A 73 -1.17 14.40 32.12
CA GLU A 73 -1.23 15.06 30.79
C GLU A 73 -0.89 16.55 30.87
N GLU A 74 -1.36 17.26 31.90
CA GLU A 74 -1.05 18.69 32.09
C GLU A 74 0.44 18.91 32.41
N GLY A 75 1.00 18.09 33.31
CA GLY A 75 2.41 18.16 33.69
C GLY A 75 3.33 17.84 32.50
N PHE A 76 3.00 16.81 31.72
CA PHE A 76 3.70 16.48 30.48
C PHE A 76 3.62 17.63 29.46
N THR A 77 2.43 18.21 29.26
CA THR A 77 2.25 19.34 28.33
C THR A 77 3.08 20.55 28.75
N LYS A 78 3.12 20.85 30.05
CA LYS A 78 3.96 21.94 30.60
C LYS A 78 5.44 21.67 30.39
N LEU A 79 5.91 20.45 30.65
CA LEU A 79 7.30 20.04 30.42
C LEU A 79 7.66 20.15 28.93
N ALA A 80 6.82 19.59 28.05
CA ALA A 80 7.02 19.63 26.61
C ALA A 80 7.11 21.08 26.10
N ARG A 81 6.19 21.96 26.50
CA ARG A 81 6.25 23.39 26.14
C ARG A 81 7.48 24.11 26.67
N ALA A 82 7.95 23.74 27.86
CA ALA A 82 9.11 24.37 28.48
C ALA A 82 10.44 23.93 27.83
N LYS A 83 10.53 22.66 27.43
CA LYS A 83 11.80 22.03 27.01
C LYS A 83 11.90 21.79 25.51
N LEU A 84 10.80 21.69 24.77
CA LEU A 84 10.81 21.37 23.33
C LEU A 84 10.48 22.61 22.49
N ASP A 85 11.16 22.74 21.36
CA ASP A 85 10.87 23.74 20.33
C ASP A 85 10.97 23.09 18.94
N VAL A 86 10.27 23.64 17.95
CA VAL A 86 10.31 23.11 16.58
C VAL A 86 11.20 24.01 15.72
N VAL A 87 12.13 23.39 15.00
CA VAL A 87 12.93 24.06 13.98
C VAL A 87 12.58 23.43 12.64
N GLU A 88 12.02 24.23 11.73
CA GLU A 88 11.66 23.73 10.41
C GLU A 88 12.91 23.53 9.56
N ILE A 89 13.26 22.26 9.33
CA ILE A 89 14.43 21.83 8.56
C ILE A 89 13.98 20.78 7.55
N ASP A 90 14.27 21.04 6.28
CA ASP A 90 14.12 20.11 5.17
C ASP A 90 15.49 19.74 4.60
N LEU A 91 16.00 18.56 4.96
CA LEU A 91 17.27 18.03 4.48
C LEU A 91 17.32 17.85 2.95
N GLY A 92 16.15 17.81 2.31
CA GLY A 92 16.03 17.71 0.86
C GLY A 92 16.11 19.06 0.12
N ARG A 93 16.37 20.18 0.82
CA ARG A 93 16.49 21.51 0.20
C ARG A 93 17.81 22.16 0.54
N ASP A 94 18.38 22.88 -0.41
CA ASP A 94 19.58 23.69 -0.17
C ASP A 94 19.31 24.75 0.89
N GLY A 95 20.29 25.01 1.75
CA GLY A 95 20.12 25.86 2.93
C GLY A 95 19.13 25.32 3.97
N LEU A 96 18.74 24.04 3.88
CA LEU A 96 17.82 23.33 4.78
C LEU A 96 16.40 23.90 4.86
N GLY A 97 16.04 24.87 4.00
CA GLY A 97 14.77 25.59 4.09
C GLY A 97 14.63 26.46 5.36
N LEU A 98 15.75 26.83 6.00
CA LEU A 98 15.75 27.57 7.25
C LEU A 98 15.27 29.01 7.08
N THR A 99 14.44 29.47 8.02
CA THR A 99 14.14 30.89 8.25
C THR A 99 15.28 31.56 9.03
N ASP A 100 15.26 32.90 9.19
CA ASP A 100 16.23 33.60 10.05
C ASP A 100 16.18 33.11 11.50
N GLN A 101 14.97 32.88 12.02
CA GLN A 101 14.79 32.28 13.34
C GLN A 101 15.37 30.86 13.40
N GLY A 102 15.15 30.05 12.36
CA GLY A 102 15.73 28.71 12.26
C GLY A 102 17.26 28.73 12.24
N ARG A 103 17.88 29.67 11.53
CA ARG A 103 19.34 29.89 11.51
C ARG A 103 19.87 30.23 12.90
N GLU A 104 19.19 31.13 13.62
CA GLU A 104 19.59 31.49 14.99
C GLU A 104 19.46 30.31 15.95
N ARG A 105 18.39 29.51 15.83
CA ARG A 105 18.22 28.28 16.62
C ARG A 105 19.29 27.23 16.34
N LEU A 106 19.66 27.07 15.06
CA LEU A 106 20.76 26.20 14.66
C LEU A 106 22.07 26.68 15.28
N ARG A 107 22.35 27.98 15.20
CA ARG A 107 23.56 28.61 15.76
C ARG A 107 23.65 28.49 17.28
N ALA A 108 22.52 28.58 17.97
CA ALA A 108 22.44 28.48 19.44
C ALA A 108 22.51 27.04 19.98
N SER A 109 22.67 26.03 19.12
CA SER A 109 22.77 24.63 19.55
C SER A 109 24.16 24.33 20.10
N ASP A 110 24.25 23.68 21.27
CA ASP A 110 25.49 23.16 21.84
C ASP A 110 25.83 21.78 21.26
N VAL A 111 24.80 20.98 20.99
CA VAL A 111 24.92 19.61 20.48
C VAL A 111 23.92 19.43 19.35
N VAL A 112 24.36 18.80 18.26
CA VAL A 112 23.50 18.43 17.14
C VAL A 112 23.54 16.92 17.00
N ILE A 113 22.41 16.25 17.24
CA ILE A 113 22.25 14.83 17.01
C ILE A 113 21.58 14.62 15.65
N HIS A 114 22.37 14.20 14.67
CA HIS A 114 21.88 13.92 13.32
C HIS A 114 21.44 12.46 13.18
N SER A 115 20.15 12.19 13.42
CA SER A 115 19.55 10.84 13.32
C SER A 115 18.59 10.69 12.13
N ALA A 116 18.41 11.71 11.30
CA ALA A 116 17.53 11.61 10.14
C ALA A 116 18.09 10.66 9.07
N ALA A 117 17.29 9.70 8.62
CA ALA A 117 17.60 8.86 7.48
C ALA A 117 16.32 8.24 6.89
N ALA A 118 16.34 7.99 5.59
CA ALA A 118 15.50 6.99 4.96
C ALA A 118 16.15 5.62 5.19
N VAL A 119 15.49 4.76 5.98
CA VAL A 119 16.01 3.45 6.43
C VAL A 119 15.41 2.28 5.66
N GLU A 120 14.68 2.55 4.56
CA GLU A 120 14.04 1.51 3.75
C GLU A 120 15.05 0.92 2.75
N PHE A 121 15.24 -0.40 2.79
CA PHE A 121 16.17 -1.12 1.91
C PHE A 121 15.78 -1.04 0.42
N ASP A 122 14.50 -0.86 0.14
CA ASP A 122 13.90 -0.69 -1.18
C ASP A 122 13.48 0.76 -1.44
N ASN A 123 14.17 1.74 -0.85
CA ASN A 123 13.97 3.13 -1.18
C ASN A 123 14.61 3.47 -2.55
N PRO A 124 13.94 4.23 -3.43
CA PRO A 124 14.54 4.73 -4.67
C PRO A 124 15.89 5.42 -4.41
N ALA A 125 16.88 5.10 -5.24
CA ALA A 125 18.27 5.48 -5.01
C ALA A 125 18.50 6.99 -4.97
N ASP A 126 17.78 7.72 -5.84
CA ASP A 126 17.77 9.18 -5.90
C ASP A 126 17.24 9.79 -4.60
N LEU A 127 16.17 9.23 -4.04
CA LEU A 127 15.62 9.66 -2.75
C LEU A 127 16.58 9.37 -1.60
N SER A 128 17.17 8.16 -1.57
CA SER A 128 18.16 7.79 -0.56
C SER A 128 19.38 8.71 -0.59
N ALA A 129 19.91 9.03 -1.77
CA ALA A 129 21.01 9.98 -1.93
C ALA A 129 20.61 11.39 -1.46
N GLN A 130 19.43 11.88 -1.86
CA GLN A 130 18.97 13.20 -1.48
C GLN A 130 18.78 13.36 0.03
N THR A 131 18.29 12.32 0.73
CA THR A 131 18.02 12.40 2.17
C THR A 131 19.22 12.03 3.03
N ASN A 132 19.89 10.92 2.75
CA ASN A 132 20.90 10.35 3.66
C ASN A 132 22.28 10.97 3.42
N LEU A 133 22.65 11.13 2.15
CA LEU A 133 23.95 11.65 1.74
C LEU A 133 23.92 13.18 1.69
N MET A 134 23.14 13.73 0.75
CA MET A 134 23.10 15.18 0.54
C MET A 134 22.49 15.91 1.74
N GLY A 135 21.53 15.30 2.43
CA GLY A 135 20.96 15.85 3.67
C GLY A 135 22.00 16.02 4.78
N ALA A 136 22.90 15.04 4.94
CA ALA A 136 23.99 15.13 5.92
C ALA A 136 25.01 16.21 5.52
N ALA A 137 25.40 16.26 4.24
CA ALA A 137 26.30 17.27 3.71
C ALA A 137 25.76 18.70 3.92
N ARG A 138 24.52 18.96 3.51
CA ARG A 138 23.85 20.26 3.69
C ARG A 138 23.74 20.67 5.16
N LEU A 139 23.55 19.72 6.07
CA LEU A 139 23.51 20.02 7.50
C LEU A 139 24.87 20.52 8.01
N VAL A 140 25.96 19.85 7.64
CA VAL A 140 27.31 20.27 8.02
C VAL A 140 27.66 21.63 7.42
N GLU A 141 27.31 21.85 6.16
CA GLU A 141 27.50 23.15 5.49
C GLU A 141 26.71 24.27 6.18
N ALA A 142 25.45 24.03 6.53
CA ALA A 142 24.63 25.00 7.25
C ALA A 142 25.19 25.31 8.65
N LEU A 143 25.72 24.31 9.35
CA LEU A 143 26.39 24.50 10.64
C LEU A 143 27.63 25.38 10.49
N LYS A 144 28.47 25.12 9.48
CA LYS A 144 29.64 25.97 9.20
C LYS A 144 29.26 27.38 8.83
N ALA A 145 28.26 27.55 7.97
CA ALA A 145 27.76 28.86 7.57
C ALA A 145 27.18 29.66 8.75
N SER A 146 26.65 29.00 9.78
CA SER A 146 26.16 29.66 11.00
C SER A 146 27.27 30.20 11.90
N GLY A 147 28.52 29.77 11.70
CA GLY A 147 29.66 30.08 12.57
C GLY A 147 29.63 29.41 13.95
N ALA A 148 28.65 28.55 14.22
CA ALA A 148 28.57 27.77 15.45
C ALA A 148 29.49 26.55 15.41
N ARG A 149 29.90 26.09 16.60
CA ARG A 149 30.73 24.89 16.78
C ARG A 149 30.07 23.89 17.73
N PRO A 150 28.84 23.42 17.44
CA PRO A 150 28.22 22.40 18.27
C PRO A 150 29.00 21.10 18.21
N HIS A 151 28.87 20.26 19.23
CA HIS A 151 29.25 18.86 19.08
C HIS A 151 28.27 18.17 18.12
N LEU A 152 28.74 17.78 16.93
CA LEU A 152 27.96 17.04 15.95
C LEU A 152 28.08 15.54 16.20
N VAL A 153 26.97 14.91 16.58
CA VAL A 153 26.82 13.46 16.70
C VAL A 153 26.06 12.95 15.48
N HIS A 154 26.77 12.37 14.52
CA HIS A 154 26.20 11.80 13.31
C HIS A 154 25.84 10.32 13.52
N VAL A 155 24.55 9.97 13.40
CA VAL A 155 24.10 8.58 13.47
C VAL A 155 24.16 7.95 12.08
N SER A 156 25.10 7.03 11.94
CA SER A 156 25.35 6.22 10.75
C SER A 156 24.83 4.78 10.96
N THR A 157 25.52 3.76 10.46
CA THR A 157 25.24 2.35 10.65
C THR A 157 26.54 1.54 10.71
N ALA A 158 26.57 0.43 11.44
CA ALA A 158 27.73 -0.46 11.50
C ALA A 158 28.05 -1.07 10.12
N TYR A 159 27.06 -1.16 9.24
CA TYR A 159 27.16 -1.75 7.90
C TYR A 159 27.74 -0.81 6.82
N VAL A 160 28.31 0.35 7.18
CA VAL A 160 29.02 1.23 6.22
C VAL A 160 30.31 0.63 5.66
N GLY A 161 30.80 -0.47 6.26
CA GLY A 161 31.85 -1.29 5.66
C GLY A 161 31.38 -2.18 4.51
N GLY A 162 30.09 -2.17 4.17
CA GLY A 162 29.54 -3.03 3.12
C GLY A 162 29.73 -4.51 3.46
N MET A 163 30.30 -5.28 2.52
CA MET A 163 30.55 -6.71 2.66
C MET A 163 31.93 -7.05 3.26
N LEU A 164 32.58 -6.11 3.95
CA LEU A 164 33.82 -6.39 4.69
C LEU A 164 33.60 -7.57 5.66
N ARG A 165 34.58 -8.49 5.70
CA ARG A 165 34.56 -9.68 6.56
C ARG A 165 35.57 -9.56 7.69
N GLY A 166 35.29 -10.23 8.79
CA GLY A 166 36.14 -10.23 9.98
C GLY A 166 35.95 -8.99 10.86
N LEU A 167 37.03 -8.50 11.47
CA LEU A 167 36.96 -7.43 12.46
C LEU A 167 36.83 -6.05 11.79
N VAL A 168 35.70 -5.37 12.03
CA VAL A 168 35.44 -4.01 11.55
C VAL A 168 35.72 -3.03 12.69
N ARG A 169 36.75 -2.19 12.52
CA ARG A 169 37.22 -1.25 13.55
C ARG A 169 36.44 0.06 13.55
N GLU A 170 36.45 0.75 14.69
CA GLU A 170 35.92 2.10 14.86
C GLU A 170 36.88 3.16 14.28
N GLU A 171 37.12 3.08 12.96
CA GLU A 171 38.00 3.97 12.21
C GLU A 171 37.19 4.85 11.22
N PRO A 172 37.52 6.15 11.09
CA PRO A 172 36.85 7.07 10.17
C PRO A 172 37.51 7.12 8.79
N PRO A 173 36.69 7.39 7.76
CA PRO A 173 35.70 6.47 7.20
C PRO A 173 36.38 5.22 6.62
N LEU A 174 35.65 4.10 6.55
CA LEU A 174 36.10 2.94 5.79
C LEU A 174 36.00 3.29 4.31
N ASP A 175 37.11 3.72 3.70
CA ASP A 175 37.14 4.22 2.32
C ASP A 175 37.46 3.09 1.32
N PRO A 176 36.50 2.65 0.50
CA PRO A 176 36.75 1.73 -0.60
C PRO A 176 37.40 2.40 -1.83
N GLY A 177 37.79 3.67 -1.75
CA GLY A 177 38.32 4.47 -2.88
C GLY A 177 37.22 5.18 -3.68
N LEU A 178 36.08 5.49 -3.03
CA LEU A 178 34.94 6.14 -3.67
C LEU A 178 34.92 7.64 -3.40
N ASN A 179 34.39 8.41 -4.35
CA ASN A 179 34.19 9.84 -4.22
C ASN A 179 32.71 10.14 -3.97
N TRP A 180 32.35 10.50 -2.73
CA TRP A 180 30.97 10.77 -2.36
C TRP A 180 30.27 11.83 -3.22
N ARG A 181 30.99 12.83 -3.78
CA ARG A 181 30.39 13.85 -4.67
C ARG A 181 29.99 13.26 -6.00
N HIS A 182 30.87 12.43 -6.57
CA HIS A 182 30.55 11.71 -7.80
C HIS A 182 29.35 10.78 -7.58
N GLU A 183 29.35 10.03 -6.48
CA GLU A 183 28.26 9.12 -6.16
C GLU A 183 26.94 9.85 -5.88
N ALA A 184 27.00 11.01 -5.22
CA ALA A 184 25.84 11.89 -5.05
C ALA A 184 25.27 12.36 -6.40
N GLU A 185 26.14 12.78 -7.33
CA GLU A 185 25.74 13.22 -8.66
C GLU A 185 25.10 12.08 -9.46
N VAL A 186 25.73 10.90 -9.48
CA VAL A 186 25.22 9.72 -10.17
C VAL A 186 23.83 9.37 -9.64
N LEU A 187 23.68 9.20 -8.31
CA LEU A 187 22.43 8.74 -7.73
C LEU A 187 21.30 9.78 -7.85
N THR A 188 21.59 11.07 -7.62
CA THR A 188 20.58 12.14 -7.68
C THR A 188 20.06 12.33 -9.10
N ASN A 189 20.91 12.10 -10.12
CA ASN A 189 20.52 12.25 -11.53
C ASN A 189 19.88 10.99 -12.14
N LEU A 190 19.72 9.88 -11.39
CA LEU A 190 19.16 8.62 -11.91
C LEU A 190 17.72 8.74 -12.43
N ARG A 191 16.91 9.64 -11.86
CA ARG A 191 15.47 9.72 -12.16
C ARG A 191 15.20 10.12 -13.61
N GLY A 192 15.90 11.11 -14.14
CA GLY A 192 15.69 11.61 -15.51
C GLY A 192 15.78 10.50 -16.57
N PRO A 193 16.90 9.75 -16.62
CA PRO A 193 17.06 8.63 -17.56
C PRO A 193 16.04 7.49 -17.35
N VAL A 194 15.63 7.21 -16.12
CA VAL A 194 14.61 6.17 -15.84
C VAL A 194 13.21 6.62 -16.28
N GLU A 195 12.89 7.89 -16.09
CA GLU A 195 11.65 8.49 -16.59
C GLU A 195 11.58 8.42 -18.12
N GLU A 196 12.69 8.68 -18.81
CA GLU A 196 12.80 8.54 -20.26
C GLU A 196 12.66 7.07 -20.69
N GLU A 197 13.35 6.14 -20.02
CA GLU A 197 13.23 4.69 -20.26
C GLU A 197 11.77 4.20 -20.13
N SER A 198 11.03 4.72 -19.14
CA SER A 198 9.62 4.36 -18.90
C SER A 198 8.67 4.74 -20.04
N ARG A 199 9.06 5.72 -20.88
CA ARG A 199 8.27 6.24 -21.99
C ARG A 199 8.65 5.64 -23.34
N ARG A 200 9.64 4.75 -23.39
CA ARG A 200 9.99 4.02 -24.61
C ARG A 200 8.80 3.18 -25.09
N PRO A 201 8.57 3.07 -26.42
CA PRO A 201 7.41 2.37 -26.97
C PRO A 201 7.23 0.95 -26.44
N GLU A 202 8.31 0.21 -26.21
CA GLU A 202 8.28 -1.18 -25.75
C GLU A 202 7.68 -1.29 -24.34
N ILE A 203 8.12 -0.40 -23.44
CA ILE A 203 7.68 -0.35 -22.05
C ILE A 203 6.24 0.18 -21.99
N LEU A 204 5.97 1.30 -22.64
CA LEU A 204 4.65 1.94 -22.58
C LEU A 204 3.56 1.05 -23.21
N ASN A 205 3.87 0.36 -24.32
CA ASN A 205 2.93 -0.60 -24.91
C ASN A 205 2.69 -1.81 -24.01
N ARG A 206 3.71 -2.30 -23.29
CA ARG A 206 3.53 -3.38 -22.30
C ARG A 206 2.62 -2.93 -21.16
N LEU A 207 2.90 -1.78 -20.54
CA LEU A 207 2.10 -1.24 -19.43
C LEU A 207 0.66 -0.93 -19.88
N ARG A 208 0.48 -0.38 -21.09
CA ARG A 208 -0.84 -0.13 -21.67
C ARG A 208 -1.62 -1.43 -21.93
N ARG A 209 -0.97 -2.52 -22.35
CA ARG A 209 -1.62 -3.83 -22.51
C ARG A 209 -2.10 -4.38 -21.18
N GLU A 210 -1.30 -4.26 -20.13
CA GLU A 210 -1.69 -4.63 -18.76
C GLU A 210 -2.83 -3.75 -18.23
N ALA A 211 -2.78 -2.43 -18.44
CA ALA A 211 -3.86 -1.53 -18.08
C ALA A 211 -5.16 -1.87 -18.83
N ARG A 212 -5.07 -2.20 -20.13
CA ARG A 212 -6.23 -2.58 -20.95
C ARG A 212 -6.85 -3.91 -20.52
N SER A 213 -6.06 -4.89 -20.07
CA SER A 213 -6.61 -6.16 -19.57
C SER A 213 -7.36 -5.97 -18.25
N ARG A 214 -6.93 -5.02 -17.41
CA ARG A 214 -7.57 -4.70 -16.12
C ARG A 214 -8.78 -3.77 -16.26
N MET A 215 -8.68 -2.75 -17.10
CA MET A 215 -9.61 -1.61 -17.12
C MET A 215 -10.31 -1.40 -18.47
N GLY A 216 -10.10 -2.26 -19.46
CA GLY A 216 -10.66 -2.11 -20.81
C GLY A 216 -12.15 -1.76 -20.86
N PRO A 217 -13.03 -2.50 -20.14
CA PRO A 217 -14.46 -2.21 -20.12
C PRO A 217 -14.83 -0.82 -19.59
N ALA A 218 -14.02 -0.22 -18.72
CA ALA A 218 -14.26 1.09 -18.13
C ALA A 218 -13.91 2.27 -19.06
N GLY A 219 -13.29 2.00 -20.21
CA GLY A 219 -12.99 3.02 -21.23
C GLY A 219 -11.54 3.52 -21.24
N THR A 220 -11.26 4.41 -22.20
CA THR A 220 -9.91 4.88 -22.54
C THR A 220 -9.27 5.73 -21.44
N PRO A 221 -9.96 6.71 -20.80
CA PRO A 221 -9.40 7.48 -19.68
C PRO A 221 -9.01 6.60 -18.50
N ALA A 222 -9.82 5.58 -18.17
CA ALA A 222 -9.52 4.66 -17.08
C ALA A 222 -8.26 3.82 -17.38
N VAL A 223 -8.12 3.36 -18.63
CA VAL A 223 -6.91 2.69 -19.11
C VAL A 223 -5.69 3.63 -19.08
N ALA A 224 -5.84 4.89 -19.51
CA ALA A 224 -4.75 5.88 -19.51
C ALA A 224 -4.26 6.19 -18.08
N ARG A 225 -5.17 6.49 -17.14
CA ARG A 225 -4.83 6.71 -15.72
C ARG A 225 -4.15 5.50 -15.10
N THR A 226 -4.61 4.30 -15.44
CA THR A 226 -4.01 3.05 -14.93
C THR A 226 -2.64 2.79 -15.56
N THR A 227 -2.47 3.11 -16.85
CA THR A 227 -1.17 3.04 -17.52
C THR A 227 -0.15 3.95 -16.83
N GLU A 228 -0.53 5.19 -16.51
CA GLU A 228 0.35 6.14 -15.82
C GLU A 228 0.72 5.66 -14.41
N ARG A 229 -0.25 5.14 -13.63
CA ARG A 229 0.04 4.56 -12.31
C ARG A 229 0.98 3.36 -12.39
N LEU A 230 0.84 2.51 -13.41
CA LEU A 230 1.74 1.39 -13.64
C LEU A 230 3.14 1.88 -14.07
N ARG A 231 3.21 2.98 -14.84
CA ARG A 231 4.47 3.63 -15.22
C ARG A 231 5.19 4.22 -14.01
N ASP A 232 4.48 4.94 -13.13
CA ASP A 232 5.07 5.48 -11.90
C ASP A 232 5.61 4.37 -10.99
N ARG A 233 4.86 3.26 -10.87
CA ARG A 233 5.32 2.07 -10.15
C ARG A 233 6.58 1.50 -10.81
N TRP A 234 6.57 1.35 -12.13
CA TRP A 234 7.71 0.85 -12.89
C TRP A 234 8.96 1.73 -12.70
N VAL A 235 8.81 3.06 -12.73
CA VAL A 235 9.91 4.01 -12.46
C VAL A 235 10.46 3.80 -11.04
N LYS A 236 9.57 3.70 -10.04
CA LYS A 236 9.97 3.44 -8.65
C LYS A 236 10.77 2.13 -8.56
N GLU A 237 10.24 1.03 -9.09
CA GLU A 237 10.90 -0.29 -9.09
C GLU A 237 12.25 -0.25 -9.80
N ARG A 238 12.34 0.46 -10.92
CA ARG A 238 13.57 0.60 -11.70
C ARG A 238 14.65 1.42 -10.97
N LEU A 239 14.27 2.48 -10.26
CA LEU A 239 15.18 3.25 -9.41
C LEU A 239 15.72 2.43 -8.24
N ILE A 240 14.86 1.60 -7.62
CA ILE A 240 15.26 0.66 -6.56
C ILE A 240 16.24 -0.37 -7.11
N GLU A 241 15.92 -0.97 -8.26
CA GLU A 241 16.77 -1.96 -8.91
C GLU A 241 18.14 -1.40 -9.26
N ARG A 242 18.20 -0.23 -9.92
CA ARG A 242 19.47 0.43 -10.29
C ARG A 242 20.30 0.79 -9.07
N GLY A 243 19.68 1.35 -8.02
CA GLY A 243 20.38 1.64 -6.76
C GLY A 243 20.95 0.40 -6.11
N ARG A 244 20.16 -0.69 -6.05
CA ARG A 244 20.61 -1.97 -5.50
C ARG A 244 21.78 -2.53 -6.30
N VAL A 245 21.70 -2.56 -7.63
CA VAL A 245 22.79 -3.07 -8.50
C VAL A 245 24.04 -2.22 -8.33
N HIS A 246 23.90 -0.89 -8.30
CA HIS A 246 25.00 0.06 -8.10
C HIS A 246 25.70 -0.17 -6.75
N ALA A 247 24.95 -0.19 -5.64
CA ALA A 247 25.49 -0.42 -4.30
C ALA A 247 26.23 -1.78 -4.21
N ASN A 248 25.65 -2.85 -4.77
CA ASN A 248 26.27 -4.18 -4.78
C ASN A 248 27.56 -4.19 -5.60
N ALA A 249 27.60 -3.50 -6.75
CA ALA A 249 28.82 -3.40 -7.57
C ALA A 249 29.96 -2.70 -6.82
N MET A 250 29.63 -1.79 -5.90
CA MET A 250 30.58 -1.06 -5.06
C MET A 250 30.88 -1.77 -3.72
N GLY A 251 30.39 -3.00 -3.51
CA GLY A 251 30.70 -3.79 -2.32
C GLY A 251 29.73 -3.62 -1.14
N PHE A 252 28.56 -3.01 -1.34
CA PHE A 252 27.56 -2.77 -0.29
C PHE A 252 26.33 -3.68 -0.43
N SER A 253 25.69 -4.02 0.69
CA SER A 253 24.52 -4.91 0.70
C SER A 253 23.31 -4.29 -0.01
N ASP A 254 23.13 -2.99 0.19
CA ASP A 254 21.96 -2.23 -0.26
C ASP A 254 22.28 -0.74 -0.37
N ILE A 255 21.31 0.01 -0.89
CA ILE A 255 21.44 1.45 -1.10
C ILE A 255 21.48 2.24 0.22
N TYR A 256 20.96 1.70 1.32
CA TYR A 256 20.95 2.37 2.61
C TYR A 256 22.37 2.41 3.21
N SER A 257 23.04 1.26 3.31
CA SER A 257 24.42 1.16 3.78
C SER A 257 25.38 1.95 2.88
N PHE A 258 25.19 1.89 1.56
CA PHE A 258 25.95 2.69 0.59
C PHE A 258 25.81 4.20 0.84
N THR A 259 24.59 4.72 0.90
CA THR A 259 24.37 6.16 1.09
C THR A 259 24.81 6.65 2.47
N LYS A 260 24.78 5.80 3.50
CA LYS A 260 25.36 6.11 4.82
C LYS A 260 26.88 6.15 4.81
N ALA A 261 27.54 5.25 4.09
CA ALA A 261 29.00 5.30 3.93
C ALA A 261 29.44 6.57 3.20
N MET A 262 28.74 6.94 2.13
CA MET A 262 28.98 8.20 1.43
C MET A 262 28.71 9.41 2.34
N ALA A 263 27.68 9.34 3.19
CA ALA A 263 27.37 10.41 4.14
C ALA A 263 28.48 10.58 5.18
N GLU A 264 29.10 9.49 5.65
CA GLU A 264 30.26 9.57 6.54
C GLU A 264 31.45 10.26 5.85
N GLN A 265 31.75 9.91 4.59
CA GLN A 265 32.79 10.60 3.83
C GLN A 265 32.49 12.10 3.71
N ALA A 266 31.26 12.46 3.35
CA ALA A 266 30.84 13.85 3.22
C ALA A 266 30.97 14.61 4.55
N VAL A 267 30.49 14.03 5.65
CA VAL A 267 30.53 14.68 6.97
C VAL A 267 31.97 14.80 7.49
N VAL A 268 32.81 13.78 7.30
CA VAL A 268 34.25 13.81 7.66
C VAL A 268 35.04 14.82 6.83
N GLU A 269 34.72 14.97 5.55
CA GLU A 269 35.39 15.98 4.73
C GLU A 269 34.93 17.40 5.06
N LEU A 270 33.62 17.57 5.30
CA LEU A 270 33.02 18.89 5.40
C LEU A 270 33.13 19.50 6.80
N HIS A 271 33.21 18.73 7.89
CA HIS A 271 33.01 19.25 9.27
C HIS A 271 34.02 20.34 9.69
N GLY A 272 35.22 20.38 9.11
CA GLY A 272 36.23 21.39 9.44
C GLY A 272 36.64 21.32 10.91
N ASP A 273 36.31 22.34 11.69
CA ASP A 273 36.64 22.45 13.11
C ASP A 273 35.46 22.19 14.07
N ILE A 274 34.31 21.78 13.52
CA ILE A 274 33.17 21.29 14.30
C ILE A 274 33.57 19.95 14.93
N PRO A 275 33.48 19.77 16.26
CA PRO A 275 33.72 18.47 16.90
C PRO A 275 32.76 17.42 16.35
N LEU A 276 33.30 16.30 15.85
CA LEU A 276 32.52 15.27 15.16
C LEU A 276 32.66 13.91 15.84
N SER A 277 31.53 13.35 16.26
CA SER A 277 31.40 11.95 16.63
C SER A 277 30.45 11.23 15.69
N ILE A 278 30.83 10.05 15.21
CA ILE A 278 30.00 9.17 14.39
C ILE A 278 29.60 7.97 15.23
N VAL A 279 28.30 7.77 15.42
CA VAL A 279 27.76 6.57 16.07
C VAL A 279 27.22 5.65 14.98
N ARG A 280 27.68 4.40 14.96
CA ARG A 280 27.29 3.36 14.01
C ARG A 280 26.54 2.25 14.76
N PRO A 281 25.21 2.31 14.84
CA PRO A 281 24.43 1.21 15.39
C PRO A 281 24.42 0.02 14.45
N SER A 282 24.38 -1.20 15.00
CA SER A 282 24.02 -2.41 14.26
C SER A 282 22.50 -2.49 14.05
N ILE A 283 21.91 -3.68 13.90
CA ILE A 283 20.47 -3.81 13.65
C ILE A 283 19.72 -3.40 14.92
N ILE A 284 19.09 -2.22 14.88
CA ILE A 284 18.33 -1.70 16.02
C ILE A 284 16.98 -2.39 16.09
N GLU A 285 16.75 -3.14 17.16
CA GLU A 285 15.49 -3.82 17.43
C GLU A 285 14.80 -3.23 18.67
N SER A 286 13.64 -3.80 19.03
CA SER A 286 12.79 -3.29 20.12
C SER A 286 13.59 -2.97 21.40
N ALA A 287 13.23 -1.90 22.09
CA ALA A 287 13.85 -1.56 23.36
C ALA A 287 13.75 -2.71 24.37
N LEU A 288 14.84 -2.96 25.11
CA LEU A 288 14.86 -3.95 26.18
C LEU A 288 13.96 -3.50 27.33
N ASP A 289 14.17 -2.26 27.80
CA ASP A 289 13.48 -1.71 28.97
C ASP A 289 12.92 -0.30 28.72
N GLU A 290 13.60 0.57 27.99
CA GLU A 290 13.22 1.99 27.92
C GLU A 290 12.91 2.50 26.50
N PRO A 291 11.85 3.30 26.27
CA PRO A 291 10.92 3.90 27.25
C PRO A 291 9.95 2.92 27.92
N PHE A 292 9.76 1.74 27.32
CA PHE A 292 9.16 0.56 27.93
C PHE A 292 9.62 -0.68 27.15
N GLY A 293 9.68 -1.84 27.80
CA GLY A 293 10.07 -3.09 27.15
C GLY A 293 9.20 -3.41 25.92
N GLY A 294 9.85 -3.64 24.79
CA GLY A 294 9.18 -3.90 23.53
C GLY A 294 8.72 -2.63 22.79
N TRP A 295 9.25 -1.45 23.12
CA TRP A 295 9.05 -0.26 22.30
C TRP A 295 9.73 -0.46 20.94
N LEU A 296 8.91 -0.43 19.88
CA LEU A 296 9.33 -0.61 18.49
C LEU A 296 8.38 0.17 17.59
N GLU A 297 8.92 0.86 16.58
CA GLU A 297 8.12 1.65 15.65
C GLU A 297 8.55 1.41 14.19
N GLY A 298 7.61 0.91 13.40
CA GLY A 298 7.87 0.43 12.04
C GLY A 298 7.88 -1.10 11.98
N PHE A 299 7.67 -1.62 10.78
CA PHE A 299 7.66 -3.06 10.49
C PHE A 299 8.54 -3.27 9.26
N ARG A 300 9.86 -3.13 9.45
CA ARG A 300 10.83 -2.83 8.38
C ARG A 300 12.15 -3.59 8.48
N MET A 301 12.59 -4.00 9.67
CA MET A 301 13.87 -4.67 9.89
C MET A 301 13.66 -6.17 9.99
N ALA A 302 13.91 -6.83 11.14
CA ALA A 302 13.72 -8.27 11.25
C ALA A 302 12.26 -8.72 11.35
N GLU A 303 11.33 -7.80 11.66
CA GLU A 303 9.95 -8.17 11.99
C GLU A 303 9.20 -8.91 10.86
N PRO A 304 9.29 -8.49 9.58
CA PRO A 304 8.71 -9.23 8.47
C PRO A 304 9.26 -10.66 8.34
N LEU A 305 10.56 -10.85 8.58
CA LEU A 305 11.22 -12.15 8.53
C LEU A 305 10.73 -13.06 9.67
N ILE A 306 10.70 -12.54 10.91
CA ILE A 306 10.22 -13.27 12.10
C ILE A 306 8.78 -13.73 11.91
N LEU A 307 7.89 -12.87 11.42
CA LEU A 307 6.51 -13.27 11.15
C LEU A 307 6.37 -14.23 9.98
N ALA A 308 7.16 -14.06 8.92
CA ALA A 308 7.12 -14.97 7.79
C ALA A 308 7.61 -16.37 8.17
N PHE A 309 8.58 -16.44 9.10
CA PHE A 309 9.01 -17.67 9.74
C PHE A 309 7.88 -18.26 10.60
N GLY A 310 7.33 -17.51 11.56
CA GLY A 310 6.24 -17.99 12.43
C GLY A 310 4.93 -18.34 11.69
N ARG A 311 4.66 -17.75 10.52
CA ARG A 311 3.52 -18.10 9.65
C ARG A 311 3.84 -19.22 8.67
N ASN A 312 5.06 -19.75 8.69
CA ASN A 312 5.55 -20.73 7.75
C ASN A 312 5.35 -20.29 6.28
N ILE A 313 5.44 -18.98 6.00
CA ILE A 313 5.50 -18.42 4.64
C ILE A 313 6.87 -18.76 4.05
N LEU A 314 7.92 -18.50 4.84
CA LEU A 314 9.27 -18.98 4.62
C LEU A 314 9.40 -20.34 5.32
N ARG A 315 9.49 -21.42 4.54
CA ARG A 315 9.82 -22.75 5.10
C ARG A 315 11.29 -22.88 5.47
N ASP A 316 12.11 -22.00 4.91
CA ASP A 316 13.54 -21.97 5.05
C ASP A 316 14.07 -20.59 4.62
N PHE A 317 15.27 -20.21 5.06
CA PHE A 317 15.89 -18.93 4.71
C PHE A 317 17.41 -19.07 4.52
N SER A 318 18.05 -18.16 3.79
CA SER A 318 19.50 -18.26 3.58
C SER A 318 20.25 -17.65 4.75
N GLY A 319 21.40 -18.21 5.10
CA GLY A 319 22.27 -17.60 6.09
C GLY A 319 23.39 -18.53 6.56
N LEU A 320 24.42 -17.92 7.13
CA LEU A 320 25.52 -18.64 7.76
C LEU A 320 25.15 -18.89 9.24
N PRO A 321 24.89 -20.15 9.66
CA PRO A 321 24.37 -20.43 11.00
C PRO A 321 25.32 -20.00 12.12
N ASP A 322 26.61 -19.96 11.84
CA ASP A 322 27.69 -19.58 12.74
C ASP A 322 28.06 -18.08 12.67
N ALA A 323 27.61 -17.35 11.65
CA ALA A 323 27.84 -15.90 11.55
C ALA A 323 27.16 -15.14 12.69
N LEU A 324 27.77 -14.02 13.09
CA LEU A 324 27.20 -13.13 14.09
C LEU A 324 26.13 -12.25 13.43
N LEU A 325 24.89 -12.36 13.91
CA LEU A 325 23.83 -11.43 13.58
C LEU A 325 23.82 -10.32 14.62
N ASP A 326 24.40 -9.17 14.28
CA ASP A 326 24.57 -8.08 15.24
C ASP A 326 23.27 -7.28 15.39
N ILE A 327 22.55 -7.58 16.48
CA ILE A 327 21.35 -6.89 16.95
C ILE A 327 21.71 -6.05 18.18
N ILE A 328 21.09 -4.89 18.33
CA ILE A 328 21.22 -4.03 19.51
C ILE A 328 19.85 -3.47 19.93
N PRO A 329 19.47 -3.54 21.22
CA PRO A 329 18.24 -2.91 21.69
C PRO A 329 18.26 -1.39 21.55
N ALA A 330 17.13 -0.78 21.17
CA ALA A 330 17.05 0.65 20.90
C ALA A 330 17.47 1.56 22.06
N ASP A 331 17.15 1.20 23.30
CA ASP A 331 17.58 1.92 24.50
C ASP A 331 19.10 1.96 24.69
N PHE A 332 19.80 0.88 24.32
CA PHE A 332 21.26 0.84 24.37
C PHE A 332 21.87 1.79 23.34
N VAL A 333 21.27 1.88 22.15
CA VAL A 333 21.69 2.85 21.13
C VAL A 333 21.44 4.28 21.60
N VAL A 334 20.27 4.56 22.18
CA VAL A 334 19.94 5.89 22.74
C VAL A 334 20.96 6.29 23.81
N ASN A 335 21.24 5.39 24.76
CA ASN A 335 22.19 5.66 25.83
C ASN A 335 23.62 5.84 25.30
N THR A 336 24.02 5.08 24.27
CA THR A 336 25.30 5.28 23.58
C THR A 336 25.37 6.67 22.93
N VAL A 337 24.33 7.08 22.20
CA VAL A 337 24.27 8.40 21.55
C VAL A 337 24.38 9.53 22.58
N LEU A 338 23.69 9.42 23.72
CA LEU A 338 23.75 10.43 24.78
C LEU A 338 25.10 10.44 25.50
N ALA A 339 25.68 9.27 25.74
CA ALA A 339 27.01 9.15 26.31
C ALA A 339 28.06 9.81 25.40
N VAL A 340 27.98 9.54 24.09
CA VAL A 340 28.84 10.18 23.07
C VAL A 340 28.60 11.68 23.05
N ALA A 341 27.35 12.14 22.98
CA ALA A 341 27.00 13.56 22.99
C ALA A 341 27.60 14.32 24.19
N ALA A 342 27.63 13.69 25.36
CA ALA A 342 28.23 14.23 26.58
C ALA A 342 29.77 14.27 26.58
N ASN A 343 30.44 13.66 25.60
CA ASN A 343 31.89 13.52 25.53
C ASN A 343 32.41 13.98 24.14
N PRO A 344 32.35 15.29 23.83
CA PRO A 344 32.88 15.82 22.58
C PRO A 344 34.38 15.51 22.41
N PRO A 345 34.83 15.20 21.19
CA PRO A 345 36.25 15.05 20.90
C PRO A 345 37.04 16.33 21.27
N PRO A 346 38.16 16.21 22.00
CA PRO A 346 38.95 17.37 22.42
C PRO A 346 39.80 17.95 21.28
N ASP A 347 40.18 17.11 20.32
CA ASP A 347 40.79 17.48 19.05
C ASP A 347 39.70 17.45 17.98
N ALA A 348 39.74 18.36 16.99
CA ALA A 348 38.76 18.39 15.90
C ALA A 348 38.82 17.13 14.98
N ARG A 349 39.47 16.04 15.41
CA ARG A 349 39.54 14.79 14.68
C ARG A 349 38.26 13.97 14.95
N PRO A 350 37.65 13.38 13.91
CA PRO A 350 36.46 12.56 14.09
C PRO A 350 36.71 11.39 15.07
N ARG A 351 35.67 11.00 15.80
CA ARG A 351 35.65 9.77 16.61
C ARG A 351 34.50 8.87 16.17
N VAL A 352 34.74 7.57 16.08
CA VAL A 352 33.74 6.59 15.67
C VAL A 352 33.40 5.67 16.84
N TYR A 353 32.12 5.33 16.97
CA TYR A 353 31.58 4.51 18.05
C TYR A 353 30.60 3.47 17.48
N HIS A 354 30.86 2.19 17.66
CA HIS A 354 29.94 1.12 17.28
C HIS A 354 28.97 0.80 18.42
N ALA A 355 27.69 1.11 18.22
CA ALA A 355 26.63 0.64 19.12
C ALA A 355 26.19 -0.76 18.63
N ALA A 356 26.97 -1.78 18.98
CA ALA A 356 26.85 -3.14 18.48
C ALA A 356 27.06 -4.15 19.61
N SER A 357 26.53 -5.37 19.46
CA SER A 357 26.63 -6.43 20.46
C SER A 357 27.71 -7.47 20.15
N GLY A 358 28.10 -7.66 18.89
CA GLY A 358 28.83 -8.85 18.43
C GLY A 358 30.16 -9.12 19.13
N SER A 359 30.96 -8.09 19.44
CA SER A 359 32.24 -8.25 20.14
C SER A 359 32.13 -8.45 21.65
N ARG A 360 30.98 -8.11 22.25
CA ARG A 360 30.79 -8.04 23.71
C ARG A 360 29.77 -9.06 24.24
N ASN A 361 28.69 -9.28 23.51
CA ASN A 361 27.61 -10.23 23.79
C ASN A 361 27.18 -10.92 22.47
N PRO A 362 27.98 -11.86 21.94
CA PRO A 362 27.82 -12.39 20.59
C PRO A 362 26.49 -13.14 20.39
N LEU A 363 25.80 -12.83 19.29
CA LEU A 363 24.58 -13.50 18.86
C LEU A 363 24.80 -14.21 17.52
N ARG A 364 24.81 -15.54 17.52
CA ARG A 364 24.89 -16.32 16.28
C ARG A 364 23.53 -16.44 15.63
N LEU A 365 23.48 -16.47 14.30
CA LEU A 365 22.23 -16.60 13.56
C LEU A 365 21.45 -17.88 13.95
N ARG A 366 22.15 -19.01 14.17
CA ARG A 366 21.53 -20.25 14.66
C ARG A 366 20.75 -20.04 15.96
N ARG A 367 21.32 -19.29 16.92
CA ARG A 367 20.65 -19.01 18.19
C ARG A 367 19.33 -18.29 17.97
N VAL A 368 19.29 -17.30 17.06
CA VAL A 368 18.04 -16.58 16.74
C VAL A 368 16.98 -17.53 16.18
N ALA A 369 17.37 -18.44 15.28
CA ALA A 369 16.46 -19.44 14.73
C ALA A 369 15.93 -20.40 15.81
N ASP A 370 16.81 -20.86 16.72
CA ASP A 370 16.44 -21.76 17.81
C ASP A 370 15.47 -21.08 18.80
N GLU A 371 15.74 -19.82 19.17
CA GLU A 371 14.87 -19.00 20.02
C GLU A 371 13.50 -18.79 19.36
N ALA A 372 13.48 -18.46 18.07
CA ALA A 372 12.23 -18.30 17.32
C ALA A 372 11.45 -19.61 17.22
N GLY A 373 12.14 -20.73 16.97
CA GLY A 373 11.55 -22.07 16.93
C GLY A 373 10.90 -22.46 18.26
N THR A 374 11.60 -22.17 19.37
CA THR A 374 11.09 -22.38 20.74
C THR A 374 9.84 -21.53 20.98
N TYR A 375 9.94 -20.23 20.74
CA TYR A 375 8.85 -19.28 20.95
C TYR A 375 7.59 -19.65 20.16
N PHE A 376 7.71 -19.97 18.87
CA PHE A 376 6.55 -20.29 18.03
C PHE A 376 6.01 -21.70 18.25
N THR A 377 6.79 -22.60 18.87
CA THR A 377 6.27 -23.90 19.34
C THR A 377 5.35 -23.70 20.54
N GLU A 378 5.74 -22.85 21.49
CA GLU A 378 4.94 -22.53 22.68
C GLU A 378 3.78 -21.57 22.36
N HIS A 379 3.97 -20.70 21.37
CA HIS A 379 3.02 -19.66 20.97
C HIS A 379 2.70 -19.70 19.47
N PRO A 380 2.07 -20.78 18.97
CA PRO A 380 1.83 -20.94 17.54
C PRO A 380 0.93 -19.82 16.99
N LEU A 381 1.35 -19.26 15.85
CA LEU A 381 0.48 -18.37 15.09
C LEU A 381 -0.68 -19.16 14.50
N ARG A 382 -1.80 -18.48 14.24
CA ARG A 382 -2.99 -19.09 13.67
C ARG A 382 -3.23 -18.58 12.25
N ASP A 383 -3.69 -19.47 11.38
CA ASP A 383 -4.10 -19.12 10.03
C ASP A 383 -5.46 -18.40 10.01
N ARG A 384 -5.99 -18.14 8.81
CA ARG A 384 -7.28 -17.46 8.62
C ARG A 384 -8.49 -18.24 9.16
N TYR A 385 -8.34 -19.55 9.37
CA TYR A 385 -9.36 -20.45 9.90
C TYR A 385 -9.20 -20.69 11.40
N GLY A 386 -8.21 -20.07 12.03
CA GLY A 386 -7.92 -20.25 13.44
C GLY A 386 -7.11 -21.52 13.75
N GLN A 387 -6.66 -22.25 12.73
CA GLN A 387 -5.82 -23.43 12.90
C GLN A 387 -4.40 -23.01 13.30
N ALA A 388 -3.82 -23.71 14.27
CA ALA A 388 -2.44 -23.48 14.67
C ALA A 388 -1.48 -23.88 13.53
N ILE A 389 -0.57 -22.98 13.20
CA ILE A 389 0.50 -23.20 12.23
C ILE A 389 1.61 -23.97 12.95
N GLY A 390 2.11 -25.04 12.32
CA GLY A 390 3.16 -25.88 12.90
C GLY A 390 4.49 -25.15 13.08
N THR A 391 5.37 -25.75 13.91
CA THR A 391 6.68 -25.20 14.23
C THR A 391 7.52 -24.94 12.98
N PRO A 392 8.03 -23.72 12.79
CA PRO A 392 8.92 -23.42 11.68
C PRO A 392 10.32 -24.02 11.91
N SER A 393 10.97 -24.42 10.82
CA SER A 393 12.33 -24.99 10.84
C SER A 393 13.23 -24.23 9.88
N TRP A 394 14.48 -23.97 10.25
CA TRP A 394 15.46 -23.29 9.40
C TRP A 394 16.66 -24.21 9.18
N THR A 395 16.90 -24.65 7.94
CA THR A 395 17.97 -25.60 7.60
C THR A 395 19.23 -24.94 7.03
N PHE A 396 19.24 -23.61 6.94
CA PHE A 396 20.34 -22.77 6.44
C PHE A 396 20.83 -23.14 5.02
N PRO A 397 19.94 -23.34 4.03
CA PRO A 397 20.34 -23.53 2.64
C PRO A 397 21.00 -22.27 2.07
N THR A 398 21.73 -22.43 0.98
CA THR A 398 22.30 -21.29 0.26
C THR A 398 21.21 -20.46 -0.40
N ARG A 399 21.47 -19.17 -0.59
CA ARG A 399 20.55 -18.26 -1.30
C ARG A 399 20.19 -18.74 -2.70
N GLN A 400 21.14 -19.34 -3.41
CA GLN A 400 20.93 -19.87 -4.76
C GLN A 400 19.99 -21.08 -4.75
N GLU A 401 20.10 -21.98 -3.77
CA GLU A 401 19.20 -23.13 -3.64
C GLU A 401 17.76 -22.68 -3.37
N ILE A 402 17.54 -21.76 -2.43
CA ILE A 402 16.19 -21.28 -2.13
C ILE A 402 15.59 -20.53 -3.32
N ALA A 403 16.36 -19.61 -3.92
CA ALA A 403 15.90 -18.85 -5.07
C ALA A 403 15.54 -19.77 -6.24
N THR A 404 16.31 -20.83 -6.48
CA THR A 404 16.04 -21.81 -7.55
C THR A 404 14.78 -22.62 -7.25
N ARG A 405 14.62 -23.12 -6.03
CA ARG A 405 13.41 -23.86 -5.59
C ARG A 405 12.16 -22.99 -5.70
N ALA A 406 12.22 -21.76 -5.19
CA ALA A 406 11.08 -20.84 -5.21
C ALA A 406 10.71 -20.39 -6.63
N ARG A 407 11.68 -20.07 -7.50
CA ARG A 407 11.39 -19.75 -8.92
C ARG A 407 10.82 -20.94 -9.69
N THR A 408 11.30 -22.15 -9.41
CA THR A 408 10.77 -23.37 -10.04
C THR A 408 9.33 -23.62 -9.60
N ALA A 409 9.04 -23.51 -8.30
CA ALA A 409 7.68 -23.60 -7.78
C ALA A 409 6.76 -22.52 -8.37
N LEU A 410 7.24 -21.27 -8.48
CA LEU A 410 6.46 -20.17 -9.05
C LEU A 410 6.06 -20.46 -10.49
N ARG A 411 6.99 -20.94 -11.34
CA ARG A 411 6.69 -21.33 -12.72
C ARG A 411 5.63 -22.43 -12.81
N VAL A 412 5.68 -23.41 -11.90
CA VAL A 412 4.68 -24.49 -11.83
C VAL A 412 3.31 -23.93 -11.45
N VAL A 413 3.25 -23.04 -10.46
CA VAL A 413 2.00 -22.38 -10.03
C VAL A 413 1.43 -21.50 -11.14
N GLU A 414 2.25 -20.72 -11.83
CA GLU A 414 1.84 -19.89 -12.97
C GLU A 414 1.30 -20.74 -14.13
N ALA A 415 1.96 -21.86 -14.44
CA ALA A 415 1.48 -22.79 -15.45
C ALA A 415 0.13 -23.41 -15.04
N ALA A 416 -0.03 -23.81 -13.77
CA ALA A 416 -1.29 -24.33 -13.25
C ALA A 416 -2.41 -23.28 -13.29
N GLN A 417 -2.15 -22.03 -12.90
CA GLN A 417 -3.10 -20.91 -13.00
C GLN A 417 -3.52 -20.69 -14.46
N TRP A 418 -2.56 -20.67 -15.39
CA TRP A 418 -2.84 -20.50 -16.82
C TRP A 418 -3.78 -21.58 -17.37
N VAL A 419 -3.68 -22.83 -16.87
CA VAL A 419 -4.60 -23.93 -17.21
C VAL A 419 -5.98 -23.70 -16.58
N VAL A 420 -6.02 -23.40 -15.27
CA VAL A 420 -7.27 -23.20 -14.51
C VAL A 420 -8.10 -22.05 -15.08
N GLU A 421 -7.48 -20.95 -15.50
CA GLU A 421 -8.14 -19.80 -16.12
C GLU A 421 -8.82 -20.11 -17.47
N ARG A 422 -8.50 -21.26 -18.10
CA ARG A 422 -9.08 -21.72 -19.38
C ARG A 422 -10.17 -22.78 -19.22
N LEU A 423 -10.40 -23.27 -18.01
CA LEU A 423 -11.45 -24.24 -17.72
C LEU A 423 -12.80 -23.54 -17.49
N PRO A 424 -13.94 -24.18 -17.83
CA PRO A 424 -15.26 -23.63 -17.54
C PRO A 424 -15.47 -23.44 -16.04
N LEU A 425 -16.10 -22.32 -15.67
CA LEU A 425 -16.33 -21.92 -14.28
C LEU A 425 -17.23 -22.94 -13.56
N GLY A 426 -16.71 -23.53 -12.49
CA GLY A 426 -17.43 -24.38 -11.53
C GLY A 426 -16.85 -24.16 -10.13
N ALA A 427 -17.62 -24.44 -9.08
CA ALA A 427 -17.23 -24.13 -7.69
C ALA A 427 -15.84 -24.68 -7.29
N ASN A 428 -15.49 -25.88 -7.75
CA ASN A 428 -14.18 -26.50 -7.50
C ASN A 428 -13.02 -25.81 -8.22
N VAL A 429 -13.27 -25.23 -9.41
CA VAL A 429 -12.28 -24.50 -10.21
C VAL A 429 -11.95 -23.16 -9.54
N THR A 430 -12.97 -22.49 -8.99
CA THR A 430 -12.80 -21.24 -8.25
C THR A 430 -11.93 -21.46 -7.01
N GLN A 431 -12.20 -22.49 -6.22
CA GLN A 431 -11.44 -22.80 -5.01
C GLN A 431 -9.98 -23.14 -5.33
N LEU A 432 -9.73 -23.94 -6.38
CA LEU A 432 -8.38 -24.26 -6.84
C LEU A 432 -7.63 -23.00 -7.33
N SER A 433 -8.31 -22.10 -8.04
CA SER A 433 -7.74 -20.82 -8.47
C SER A 433 -7.33 -19.95 -7.28
N ASP A 434 -8.15 -19.90 -6.24
CA ASP A 434 -7.88 -19.14 -5.01
C ASP A 434 -6.66 -19.72 -4.27
N ASP A 435 -6.57 -21.05 -4.16
CA ASP A 435 -5.44 -21.73 -3.52
C ASP A 435 -4.13 -21.52 -4.29
N LEU A 436 -4.16 -21.64 -5.62
CA LEU A 436 -3.00 -21.34 -6.48
C LEU A 436 -2.57 -19.87 -6.36
N SER A 437 -3.52 -18.94 -6.28
CA SER A 437 -3.23 -17.52 -6.10
C SER A 437 -2.60 -17.24 -4.73
N ALA A 438 -3.11 -17.89 -3.68
CA ALA A 438 -2.55 -17.79 -2.34
C ALA A 438 -1.11 -18.34 -2.27
N GLU A 439 -0.84 -19.46 -2.97
CA GLU A 439 0.50 -20.05 -3.04
C GLU A 439 1.46 -19.19 -3.88
N ARG A 440 1.00 -18.64 -5.01
CA ARG A 440 1.79 -17.67 -5.79
C ARG A 440 2.21 -16.48 -4.92
N ASP A 441 1.23 -15.85 -4.27
CA ASP A 441 1.48 -14.70 -3.41
C ASP A 441 2.39 -15.05 -2.22
N ARG A 442 2.31 -16.29 -1.71
CA ARG A 442 3.23 -16.80 -0.67
C ARG A 442 4.66 -16.90 -1.21
N LEU A 443 4.86 -17.50 -2.38
CA LEU A 443 6.17 -17.64 -3.02
C LEU A 443 6.79 -16.29 -3.37
N ASP A 444 6.00 -15.37 -3.93
CA ASP A 444 6.43 -14.01 -4.25
C ASP A 444 6.88 -13.24 -3.00
N ARG A 445 6.09 -13.32 -1.92
CA ARG A 445 6.48 -12.73 -0.63
C ARG A 445 7.78 -13.33 -0.11
N GLY A 446 7.93 -14.66 -0.18
CA GLY A 446 9.14 -15.35 0.26
C GLY A 446 10.38 -14.91 -0.53
N LEU A 447 10.29 -14.86 -1.85
CA LEU A 447 11.36 -14.40 -2.74
C LEU A 447 11.76 -12.95 -2.45
N ASN A 448 10.79 -12.06 -2.22
CA ASN A 448 11.07 -10.67 -1.89
C ASN A 448 11.82 -10.55 -0.55
N LEU A 449 11.43 -11.31 0.48
CA LEU A 449 12.12 -11.33 1.77
C LEU A 449 13.57 -11.85 1.63
N ILE A 450 13.79 -12.91 0.85
CA ILE A 450 15.14 -13.44 0.58
C ILE A 450 15.99 -12.42 -0.19
N GLN A 451 15.37 -11.67 -1.10
CA GLN A 451 16.06 -10.63 -1.85
C GLN A 451 16.50 -9.47 -0.96
N LEU A 452 15.63 -9.02 -0.05
CA LEU A 452 15.88 -7.87 0.82
C LEU A 452 16.79 -8.20 2.01
N TYR A 453 16.52 -9.30 2.72
CA TYR A 453 17.19 -9.59 4.00
C TYR A 453 18.30 -10.64 3.88
N GLY A 454 18.34 -11.42 2.81
CA GLY A 454 19.29 -12.54 2.68
C GLY A 454 20.77 -12.13 2.68
N VAL A 455 21.10 -10.87 2.41
CA VAL A 455 22.49 -10.38 2.48
C VAL A 455 22.94 -10.26 3.94
N TYR A 456 22.08 -9.76 4.83
CA TYR A 456 22.42 -9.54 6.25
C TYR A 456 22.66 -10.83 7.02
N THR A 457 22.03 -11.94 6.61
CA THR A 457 22.25 -13.26 7.20
C THR A 457 23.51 -13.96 6.67
N GLU A 458 24.18 -13.36 5.68
CA GLU A 458 25.44 -13.84 5.08
C GLU A 458 26.63 -12.92 5.40
N VAL A 459 26.39 -11.80 6.11
CA VAL A 459 27.46 -10.93 6.60
C VAL A 459 28.23 -11.65 7.70
N ASP A 460 29.53 -11.82 7.50
CA ASP A 460 30.44 -12.48 8.43
C ASP A 460 31.46 -11.47 8.97
N CYS A 461 30.98 -10.57 9.84
CA CYS A 461 31.79 -9.53 10.45
C CYS A 461 31.55 -9.41 11.96
N ILE A 462 32.57 -8.88 12.66
CA ILE A 462 32.51 -8.55 14.08
C ILE A 462 32.77 -7.05 14.20
N PHE A 463 31.78 -6.30 14.69
CA PHE A 463 31.96 -4.88 14.97
C PHE A 463 32.72 -4.71 16.28
N ASP A 464 33.90 -4.11 16.17
CA ASP A 464 34.72 -3.72 17.30
C ASP A 464 34.02 -2.62 18.12
N THR A 465 34.06 -2.69 19.45
CA THR A 465 33.35 -1.75 20.35
C THR A 465 34.28 -1.05 21.33
N ARG A 466 35.60 -1.08 21.09
CA ARG A 466 36.63 -0.57 22.02
C ARG A 466 36.41 0.88 22.47
N ASN A 467 36.02 1.79 21.59
CA ASN A 467 35.77 3.20 21.92
C ASN A 467 34.51 3.34 22.76
N VAL A 468 33.42 2.63 22.43
CA VAL A 468 32.19 2.62 23.25
C VAL A 468 32.46 2.02 24.63
N MET A 469 33.22 0.93 24.70
CA MET A 469 33.56 0.30 25.98
C MET A 469 34.51 1.17 26.82
N SER A 470 35.47 1.87 26.20
CA SER A 470 36.28 2.87 26.90
C SER A 470 35.43 3.98 27.51
N LEU A 471 34.36 4.39 26.83
CA LEU A 471 33.40 5.38 27.34
C LEU A 471 32.58 4.84 28.51
N TRP A 472 32.11 3.59 28.41
CA TRP A 472 31.43 2.87 29.48
C TRP A 472 32.29 2.79 30.75
N GLU A 473 33.55 2.39 30.60
CA GLU A 473 34.52 2.25 31.70
C GLU A 473 34.81 3.58 32.41
N LYS A 474 34.72 4.71 31.71
CA LYS A 474 34.86 6.05 32.30
C LYS A 474 33.57 6.59 32.92
N THR A 475 32.41 6.03 32.57
CA THR A 475 31.12 6.46 33.11
C THR A 475 30.97 6.02 34.58
N PRO A 476 30.62 6.92 35.52
CA PRO A 476 30.42 6.56 36.92
C PRO A 476 29.30 5.53 37.12
N ALA A 477 29.41 4.70 38.16
CA ALA A 477 28.45 3.61 38.41
C ALA A 477 26.99 4.07 38.55
N ALA A 478 26.73 5.24 39.14
CA ALA A 478 25.39 5.80 39.23
C ALA A 478 24.79 6.15 37.85
N GLU A 479 25.62 6.72 36.97
CA GLU A 479 25.22 7.05 35.59
C GLU A 479 25.06 5.79 34.73
N ARG A 480 25.89 4.76 34.94
CA ARG A 480 25.74 3.46 34.26
C ARG A 480 24.39 2.79 34.51
N LYS A 481 23.82 2.96 35.71
CA LYS A 481 22.46 2.48 36.03
C LYS A 481 21.38 3.27 35.30
N LYS A 482 21.60 4.57 35.12
CA LYS A 482 20.65 5.48 34.45
C LYS A 482 20.73 5.40 32.93
N PHE A 483 21.92 5.16 32.39
CA PHE A 483 22.22 5.07 30.96
C PHE A 483 22.99 3.77 30.69
N PRO A 484 22.37 2.58 30.78
CA PRO A 484 23.03 1.33 30.44
C PRO A 484 23.31 1.26 28.94
N PHE A 485 24.56 0.98 28.56
CA PHE A 485 24.93 0.76 27.16
C PHE A 485 26.02 -0.32 26.95
N ASP A 486 26.33 -1.15 27.96
CA ASP A 486 27.19 -2.34 27.80
C ASP A 486 26.34 -3.56 27.40
N PRO A 487 26.49 -4.10 26.17
CA PRO A 487 25.71 -5.26 25.72
C PRO A 487 25.78 -6.49 26.63
N ALA A 488 26.80 -6.61 27.50
CA ALA A 488 26.91 -7.71 28.46
C ALA A 488 25.82 -7.69 29.55
N LEU A 489 25.01 -6.63 29.64
CA LEU A 489 24.00 -6.45 30.69
C LEU A 489 22.68 -7.18 30.45
N TYR A 490 22.46 -7.77 29.27
CA TYR A 490 21.21 -8.46 28.94
C TYR A 490 21.44 -9.88 28.43
N ASP A 491 20.48 -10.75 28.74
CA ASP A 491 20.42 -12.11 28.23
C ASP A 491 19.56 -12.19 26.95
N TRP A 492 20.08 -12.87 25.94
CA TRP A 492 19.41 -13.00 24.65
C TRP A 492 18.12 -13.81 24.74
N SER A 493 18.06 -14.85 25.57
CA SER A 493 16.88 -15.68 25.70
C SER A 493 15.74 -14.88 26.33
N HIS A 494 16.03 -14.12 27.39
CA HIS A 494 15.08 -13.16 27.95
C HIS A 494 14.63 -12.12 26.91
N TYR A 495 15.58 -11.49 26.20
CA TYR A 495 15.27 -10.46 25.21
C TYR A 495 14.34 -11.00 24.11
N PHE A 496 14.62 -12.17 23.55
CA PHE A 496 13.81 -12.75 22.48
C PHE A 496 12.45 -13.27 22.97
N GLN A 497 12.46 -14.11 24.01
CA GLN A 497 11.26 -14.81 24.49
C GLN A 497 10.27 -13.85 25.17
N ASN A 498 10.77 -12.87 25.94
CA ASN A 498 9.92 -12.02 26.78
C ASN A 498 9.68 -10.62 26.21
N VAL A 499 10.56 -10.11 25.35
CA VAL A 499 10.49 -8.72 24.88
C VAL A 499 10.21 -8.65 23.38
N HIS A 500 11.13 -9.14 22.54
CA HIS A 500 11.13 -8.90 21.11
C HIS A 500 10.05 -9.69 20.36
N PHE A 501 10.04 -11.03 20.44
CA PHE A 501 9.04 -11.83 19.71
C PHE A 501 7.59 -11.55 20.13
N PRO A 502 7.25 -11.41 21.43
CA PRO A 502 5.92 -10.97 21.84
C PRO A 502 5.53 -9.63 21.23
N THR A 503 6.47 -8.68 21.14
CA THR A 503 6.25 -7.37 20.53
C THR A 503 5.94 -7.50 19.05
N VAL A 504 6.73 -8.27 18.29
CA VAL A 504 6.51 -8.50 16.84
C VAL A 504 5.12 -9.11 16.60
N VAL A 505 4.72 -10.11 17.38
CA VAL A 505 3.39 -10.74 17.26
C VAL A 505 2.27 -9.75 17.61
N ARG A 506 2.43 -8.96 18.69
CA ARG A 506 1.47 -7.93 19.09
C ARG A 506 1.30 -6.86 18.01
N MET A 507 2.41 -6.37 17.45
CA MET A 507 2.40 -5.39 16.36
C MET A 507 1.72 -5.95 15.13
N SER A 508 1.96 -7.23 14.77
CA SER A 508 1.24 -7.85 13.67
C SER A 508 -0.28 -7.88 13.88
N ARG A 509 -0.73 -8.20 15.10
CA ARG A 509 -2.16 -8.22 15.44
C ARG A 509 -2.75 -6.81 15.40
N ALA A 510 -2.05 -5.82 15.93
CA ALA A 510 -2.46 -4.42 15.90
C ALA A 510 -2.49 -3.87 14.46
N GLU A 511 -1.51 -4.21 13.63
CA GLU A 511 -1.49 -3.84 12.22
C GLU A 511 -2.60 -4.56 11.45
N THR A 512 -2.83 -5.85 11.71
CA THR A 512 -3.96 -6.60 11.15
C THR A 512 -5.29 -6.00 11.62
N ALA A 513 -5.39 -5.56 12.88
CA ALA A 513 -6.58 -4.89 13.42
C ALA A 513 -6.78 -3.48 12.84
N ALA A 514 -5.71 -2.71 12.62
CA ALA A 514 -5.74 -1.41 11.94
C ALA A 514 -6.08 -1.57 10.44
N ARG A 515 -5.59 -2.64 9.80
CA ARG A 515 -6.01 -3.12 8.47
C ARG A 515 -7.37 -3.83 8.49
N ARG A 516 -7.97 -4.11 9.64
CA ARG A 516 -9.38 -4.52 9.77
C ARG A 516 -10.27 -3.29 10.00
N GLY A 517 -9.76 -2.24 10.64
CA GLY A 517 -10.39 -0.91 10.70
C GLY A 517 -10.37 -0.19 9.34
N LYS A 518 -9.30 -0.41 8.57
CA LYS A 518 -9.25 -0.22 7.11
C LYS A 518 -9.45 -1.56 6.43
N GLN A 519 -10.67 -2.13 6.53
CA GLN A 519 -11.00 -3.48 6.05
C GLN A 519 -10.20 -3.88 4.80
N PRO A 520 -9.71 -5.14 4.70
CA PRO A 520 -9.31 -5.68 3.42
C PRO A 520 -10.49 -5.47 2.48
N SER A 521 -10.19 -4.98 1.28
CA SER A 521 -11.08 -4.75 0.15
C SER A 521 -11.79 -6.01 -0.37
N GLY A 522 -12.32 -6.85 0.53
CA GLY A 522 -12.90 -8.16 0.22
C GLY A 522 -13.50 -8.89 1.43
N SER A 523 -13.62 -8.26 2.60
CA SER A 523 -14.39 -8.85 3.72
C SER A 523 -15.89 -8.73 3.44
N THR A 524 -16.59 -9.87 3.43
CA THR A 524 -18.05 -10.00 3.37
C THR A 524 -18.74 -9.81 4.73
N ALA A 525 -18.02 -9.44 5.79
CA ALA A 525 -18.62 -9.20 7.10
C ALA A 525 -19.48 -7.90 7.09
N PRO A 526 -20.71 -7.91 7.62
CA PRO A 526 -21.57 -6.73 7.68
C PRO A 526 -20.90 -5.62 8.52
N LYS A 527 -20.78 -4.40 7.96
CA LYS A 527 -20.48 -3.20 8.76
C LYS A 527 -21.62 -2.96 9.76
N ALA A 528 -21.27 -2.44 10.95
CA ALA A 528 -22.24 -1.99 11.95
C ALA A 528 -23.31 -1.06 11.35
N GLU A 529 -24.53 -1.18 11.84
CA GLU A 529 -25.78 -0.65 11.25
C GLU A 529 -25.85 0.88 11.06
N SER A 530 -24.88 1.67 11.54
CA SER A 530 -24.90 3.13 11.49
C SER A 530 -24.52 3.77 10.14
N SER A 531 -24.14 2.99 9.11
CA SER A 531 -23.85 3.50 7.75
C SER A 531 -24.60 2.76 6.62
N SER A 532 -25.91 2.55 6.79
CA SER A 532 -26.72 1.90 5.75
C SER A 532 -26.98 2.85 4.54
N VAL A 533 -27.15 2.31 3.32
CA VAL A 533 -27.61 3.11 2.14
C VAL A 533 -28.93 3.78 2.47
N ARG A 534 -29.80 3.08 3.20
CA ARG A 534 -31.06 3.61 3.70
C ARG A 534 -30.86 4.86 4.56
N SER A 535 -29.90 4.85 5.48
CA SER A 535 -29.57 6.05 6.28
C SER A 535 -29.02 7.18 5.41
N ALA A 536 -28.29 6.87 4.33
CA ALA A 536 -27.82 7.87 3.38
C ALA A 536 -28.96 8.48 2.54
N ILE A 537 -29.99 7.69 2.22
CA ILE A 537 -31.24 8.14 1.59
C ILE A 537 -32.01 9.03 2.56
N GLU A 538 -32.24 8.57 3.79
CA GLU A 538 -32.98 9.30 4.83
C GLU A 538 -32.37 10.69 5.11
N ARG A 539 -31.03 10.79 5.17
CA ARG A 539 -30.32 12.08 5.32
C ARG A 539 -30.54 13.08 4.18
N ARG A 540 -30.98 12.61 3.02
CA ARG A 540 -31.19 13.41 1.80
C ARG A 540 -32.66 13.52 1.41
N SER A 541 -33.55 13.02 2.26
CA SER A 541 -34.98 13.07 2.02
C SER A 541 -35.48 14.50 1.84
N GLY A 542 -36.34 14.73 0.86
CA GLY A 542 -36.89 16.04 0.50
C GLY A 542 -36.03 16.85 -0.49
N ARG A 543 -34.88 16.32 -0.92
CA ARG A 543 -34.00 16.99 -1.89
C ARG A 543 -34.30 16.56 -3.34
N GLY A 544 -34.85 17.48 -4.12
CA GLY A 544 -35.13 17.27 -5.55
C GLY A 544 -33.88 17.33 -6.45
N ASP A 545 -32.75 17.81 -5.93
CA ASP A 545 -31.45 17.86 -6.63
C ASP A 545 -30.63 16.57 -6.46
N VAL A 546 -31.19 15.54 -5.82
CA VAL A 546 -30.54 14.23 -5.64
C VAL A 546 -31.05 13.24 -6.66
N LEU A 547 -30.11 12.55 -7.32
CA LEU A 547 -30.39 11.52 -8.31
C LEU A 547 -30.04 10.13 -7.77
N ALA A 548 -30.85 9.14 -8.11
CA ALA A 548 -30.50 7.73 -8.02
C ALA A 548 -30.46 7.14 -9.44
N VAL A 549 -29.26 6.86 -9.93
CA VAL A 549 -29.04 6.26 -11.25
C VAL A 549 -28.85 4.75 -11.12
N PHE A 550 -29.55 3.98 -11.94
CA PHE A 550 -29.50 2.53 -11.97
C PHE A 550 -29.09 2.04 -13.35
N ASP A 551 -28.10 1.15 -13.40
CA ASP A 551 -28.02 0.21 -14.52
C ASP A 551 -29.17 -0.80 -14.44
N VAL A 552 -29.53 -1.40 -15.58
CA VAL A 552 -30.68 -2.31 -15.68
C VAL A 552 -30.26 -3.77 -15.71
N ASP A 553 -29.49 -4.16 -16.73
CA ASP A 553 -29.04 -5.54 -16.94
C ASP A 553 -28.04 -5.95 -15.85
N GLY A 554 -28.22 -7.10 -15.20
CA GLY A 554 -27.37 -7.56 -14.10
C GLY A 554 -27.57 -6.82 -12.76
N THR A 555 -28.10 -5.60 -12.80
CA THR A 555 -28.32 -4.75 -11.62
C THR A 555 -29.77 -4.79 -11.12
N LEU A 556 -30.76 -4.43 -11.95
CA LEU A 556 -32.19 -4.49 -11.60
C LEU A 556 -32.84 -5.80 -12.05
N VAL A 557 -32.32 -6.39 -13.13
CA VAL A 557 -32.86 -7.60 -13.75
C VAL A 557 -31.72 -8.58 -14.00
N GLU A 558 -31.85 -9.83 -13.60
CA GLU A 558 -30.87 -10.89 -13.84
C GLU A 558 -30.91 -11.33 -15.31
N THR A 559 -30.43 -10.52 -16.24
CA THR A 559 -30.48 -10.77 -17.69
C THR A 559 -29.39 -9.95 -18.41
N ASN A 560 -29.27 -10.13 -19.72
CA ASN A 560 -28.42 -9.30 -20.58
C ASN A 560 -29.08 -9.05 -21.94
N VAL A 561 -28.50 -8.13 -22.72
CA VAL A 561 -28.99 -7.74 -24.06
C VAL A 561 -29.07 -8.89 -25.06
N VAL A 562 -28.24 -9.94 -24.90
CA VAL A 562 -28.27 -11.12 -25.78
C VAL A 562 -29.47 -11.99 -25.48
N GLU A 563 -29.79 -12.19 -24.19
CA GLU A 563 -30.94 -12.97 -23.75
C GLU A 563 -32.27 -12.39 -24.26
N TYR A 564 -32.44 -11.07 -24.18
CA TYR A 564 -33.61 -10.40 -24.75
C TYR A 564 -33.72 -10.58 -26.26
N TYR A 565 -32.62 -10.38 -27.00
CA TYR A 565 -32.61 -10.55 -28.45
C TYR A 565 -32.94 -12.00 -28.86
N LEU A 566 -32.33 -12.99 -28.18
CA LEU A 566 -32.60 -14.40 -28.43
C LEU A 566 -34.08 -14.70 -28.23
N TRP A 567 -34.65 -14.24 -27.12
CA TRP A 567 -36.07 -14.43 -26.83
C TRP A 567 -36.97 -13.83 -27.91
N MET A 568 -36.76 -12.54 -28.26
CA MET A 568 -37.58 -11.84 -29.25
C MET A 568 -37.46 -12.50 -30.64
N ARG A 569 -36.25 -12.93 -31.03
CA ARG A 569 -36.03 -13.59 -32.32
C ARG A 569 -36.70 -14.95 -32.39
N LEU A 570 -36.52 -15.79 -31.37
CA LEU A 570 -37.14 -17.11 -31.33
C LEU A 570 -38.67 -17.01 -31.32
N ARG A 571 -39.22 -15.98 -30.66
CA ARG A 571 -40.65 -15.67 -30.63
C ARG A 571 -41.20 -15.24 -31.99
N ALA A 572 -40.38 -14.66 -32.85
CA ALA A 572 -40.77 -14.05 -34.12
C ALA A 572 -40.39 -14.87 -35.37
N GLN A 573 -39.96 -16.12 -35.20
CA GLN A 573 -39.57 -16.98 -36.32
C GLN A 573 -40.05 -18.43 -36.10
N PRO A 574 -40.30 -19.19 -37.18
CA PRO A 574 -40.76 -20.58 -37.11
C PRO A 574 -39.77 -21.50 -36.39
N LEU A 575 -40.30 -22.58 -35.79
CA LEU A 575 -39.50 -23.54 -35.00
C LEU A 575 -38.41 -24.21 -35.85
N GLU A 576 -38.66 -24.41 -37.14
CA GLU A 576 -37.74 -25.02 -38.10
C GLU A 576 -36.46 -24.19 -38.28
N GLU A 577 -36.52 -22.87 -38.04
CA GLU A 577 -35.39 -21.95 -38.19
C GLU A 577 -34.58 -21.79 -36.88
N TRP A 578 -35.05 -22.34 -35.76
CA TRP A 578 -34.35 -22.21 -34.47
C TRP A 578 -32.93 -22.80 -34.49
N PRO A 579 -32.69 -24.01 -35.03
CA PRO A 579 -31.35 -24.61 -35.02
C PRO A 579 -30.32 -23.79 -35.80
N SER A 580 -30.70 -23.31 -36.99
CA SER A 580 -29.80 -22.53 -37.85
C SER A 580 -29.50 -21.16 -37.24
N PHE A 581 -30.49 -20.52 -36.63
CA PHE A 581 -30.32 -19.27 -35.88
C PHE A 581 -29.39 -19.45 -34.68
N MET A 582 -29.61 -20.46 -33.84
CA MET A 582 -28.78 -20.73 -32.67
C MET A 582 -27.33 -21.07 -33.06
N ALA A 583 -27.13 -21.86 -34.11
CA ALA A 583 -25.80 -22.15 -34.64
C ALA A 583 -25.07 -20.86 -35.11
N ARG A 584 -25.78 -19.94 -35.76
CA ARG A 584 -25.25 -18.64 -36.19
C ARG A 584 -24.84 -17.77 -34.99
N MET A 585 -25.65 -17.73 -33.95
CA MET A 585 -25.36 -16.98 -32.71
C MET A 585 -24.16 -17.56 -31.97
N LEU A 586 -24.11 -18.89 -31.80
CA LEU A 586 -22.98 -19.59 -31.16
C LEU A 586 -21.66 -19.36 -31.91
N ARG A 587 -21.68 -19.33 -33.25
CA ARG A 587 -20.49 -19.02 -34.07
C ARG A 587 -19.95 -17.60 -33.81
N LYS A 588 -20.81 -16.63 -33.49
CA LYS A 588 -20.42 -15.24 -33.20
C LYS A 588 -20.06 -15.01 -31.72
N GLY A 589 -20.53 -15.87 -30.82
CA GLY A 589 -20.31 -15.79 -29.37
C GLY A 589 -18.86 -15.53 -28.93
N PRO A 590 -17.85 -16.29 -29.41
CA PRO A 590 -16.46 -16.08 -29.02
C PRO A 590 -15.94 -14.66 -29.33
N ARG A 591 -16.35 -14.09 -30.47
CA ARG A 591 -15.99 -12.71 -30.85
C ARG A 591 -16.61 -11.70 -29.91
N TRP A 592 -17.88 -11.88 -29.55
CA TRP A 592 -18.57 -10.98 -28.62
C TRP A 592 -17.98 -11.03 -27.21
N LEU A 593 -17.69 -12.22 -26.68
CA LEU A 593 -17.00 -12.38 -25.40
C LEU A 593 -15.61 -11.71 -25.39
N TYR A 594 -14.88 -11.82 -26.50
CA TYR A 594 -13.60 -11.13 -26.68
C TYR A 594 -13.76 -9.60 -26.65
N LEU A 595 -14.75 -9.07 -27.36
CA LEU A 595 -15.03 -7.63 -27.39
C LEU A 595 -15.50 -7.13 -26.02
N GLU A 596 -16.42 -7.82 -25.37
CA GLU A 596 -16.99 -7.43 -24.08
C GLU A 596 -15.91 -7.28 -22.99
N ARG A 597 -14.97 -8.24 -22.92
CA ARG A 597 -13.83 -8.17 -21.98
C ARG A 597 -12.91 -6.98 -22.21
N ARG A 598 -12.97 -6.35 -23.38
CA ARG A 598 -12.01 -5.35 -23.88
C ARG A 598 -12.63 -3.96 -24.05
N SER A 599 -13.89 -3.88 -24.45
CA SER A 599 -14.70 -2.68 -24.65
C SER A 599 -16.19 -3.05 -24.76
N ARG A 600 -16.99 -2.68 -23.75
CA ARG A 600 -18.45 -2.89 -23.75
C ARG A 600 -19.14 -2.18 -24.93
N ALA A 601 -18.65 -0.99 -25.30
CA ALA A 601 -19.17 -0.23 -26.43
C ALA A 601 -18.88 -0.89 -27.80
N GLU A 602 -17.71 -1.50 -27.99
CA GLU A 602 -17.42 -2.27 -29.22
C GLU A 602 -18.26 -3.54 -29.30
N PHE A 603 -18.49 -4.21 -28.16
CA PHE A 603 -19.41 -5.34 -28.06
C PHE A 603 -20.82 -4.94 -28.51
N GLN A 604 -21.40 -3.88 -27.94
CA GLN A 604 -22.76 -3.41 -28.28
C GLN A 604 -22.88 -3.06 -29.76
N ARG A 605 -21.93 -2.30 -30.32
CA ARG A 605 -21.90 -2.01 -31.77
C ARG A 605 -21.85 -3.27 -32.62
N SER A 606 -21.05 -4.25 -32.22
CA SER A 606 -20.93 -5.51 -32.96
C SER A 606 -22.14 -6.43 -32.79
N PHE A 607 -22.87 -6.32 -31.68
CA PHE A 607 -24.03 -7.15 -31.35
C PHE A 607 -25.31 -6.56 -31.95
N TYR A 608 -25.51 -5.24 -31.88
CA TYR A 608 -26.73 -4.61 -32.40
C TYR A 608 -26.85 -4.63 -33.93
N ARG A 609 -25.77 -4.93 -34.66
CA ARG A 609 -25.83 -5.29 -36.08
C ARG A 609 -26.73 -6.49 -36.38
N GLU A 610 -27.03 -7.34 -35.39
CA GLU A 610 -27.97 -8.45 -35.58
C GLU A 610 -29.44 -7.97 -35.69
N TYR A 611 -29.73 -6.69 -35.44
CA TYR A 611 -31.05 -6.08 -35.64
C TYR A 611 -31.23 -5.52 -37.06
N ASP A 612 -30.22 -5.57 -37.91
CA ASP A 612 -30.30 -5.07 -39.29
C ASP A 612 -31.40 -5.79 -40.09
N GLY A 613 -32.22 -5.00 -40.81
CA GLY A 613 -33.34 -5.45 -41.62
C GLY A 613 -34.63 -5.74 -40.86
N LEU A 614 -34.62 -5.71 -39.53
CA LEU A 614 -35.81 -6.01 -38.70
C LEU A 614 -36.81 -4.85 -38.72
N ASP A 615 -38.09 -5.20 -38.58
CA ASP A 615 -39.18 -4.24 -38.48
C ASP A 615 -39.21 -3.60 -37.06
N PRO A 616 -39.05 -2.27 -36.94
CA PRO A 616 -39.06 -1.59 -35.64
C PRO A 616 -40.36 -1.79 -34.85
N GLU A 617 -41.52 -1.85 -35.50
CA GLU A 617 -42.82 -1.99 -34.84
C GLU A 617 -42.99 -3.38 -34.24
N VAL A 618 -42.60 -4.41 -35.00
CA VAL A 618 -42.57 -5.79 -34.52
C VAL A 618 -41.65 -5.91 -33.32
N MET A 619 -40.45 -5.31 -33.39
CA MET A 619 -39.49 -5.38 -32.29
C MET A 619 -39.96 -4.61 -31.04
N ARG A 620 -40.64 -3.47 -31.18
CA ARG A 620 -41.26 -2.76 -30.03
C ARG A 620 -42.37 -3.59 -29.38
N ARG A 621 -43.21 -4.25 -30.19
CA ARG A 621 -44.26 -5.15 -29.69
C ARG A 621 -43.64 -6.29 -28.88
N LEU A 622 -42.64 -6.96 -29.44
CA LEU A 622 -41.93 -8.05 -28.77
C LEU A 622 -41.20 -7.58 -27.51
N GLY A 623 -40.65 -6.37 -27.51
CA GLY A 623 -40.06 -5.77 -26.31
C GLY A 623 -41.08 -5.55 -25.19
N ARG A 624 -42.29 -5.09 -25.50
CA ARG A 624 -43.40 -5.02 -24.53
C ARG A 624 -43.83 -6.41 -24.04
N GLU A 625 -43.92 -7.41 -24.92
CA GLU A 625 -44.19 -8.80 -24.50
C GLU A 625 -43.07 -9.35 -23.60
N ALA A 626 -41.81 -8.97 -23.87
CA ALA A 626 -40.65 -9.40 -23.10
C ALA A 626 -40.66 -8.85 -21.66
N LEU A 627 -41.35 -7.73 -21.39
CA LEU A 627 -41.53 -7.20 -20.04
C LEU A 627 -42.12 -8.28 -19.11
N ASP A 628 -43.24 -8.86 -19.50
CA ASP A 628 -43.93 -9.89 -18.69
C ASP A 628 -43.25 -11.25 -18.83
N ALA A 629 -42.86 -11.60 -20.06
CA ALA A 629 -42.33 -12.92 -20.35
C ALA A 629 -40.94 -13.13 -19.74
N VAL A 630 -40.08 -12.10 -19.73
CA VAL A 630 -38.65 -12.19 -19.33
C VAL A 630 -38.35 -11.27 -18.15
N THR A 631 -38.59 -9.97 -18.28
CA THR A 631 -38.11 -8.94 -17.35
C THR A 631 -38.67 -9.10 -15.93
N LEU A 632 -39.99 -9.16 -15.78
CA LEU A 632 -40.66 -9.24 -14.47
C LEU A 632 -40.37 -10.57 -13.75
N ARG A 633 -40.15 -11.65 -14.50
CA ARG A 633 -39.75 -12.94 -13.92
C ARG A 633 -38.34 -12.89 -13.34
N ARG A 634 -37.45 -12.07 -13.92
CA ARG A 634 -36.03 -12.01 -13.57
C ARG A 634 -35.62 -10.76 -12.79
N ILE A 635 -36.59 -9.97 -12.35
CA ILE A 635 -36.35 -8.73 -11.62
C ILE A 635 -35.88 -9.02 -10.19
N TYR A 636 -34.97 -8.21 -9.67
CA TYR A 636 -34.56 -8.25 -8.27
C TYR A 636 -35.55 -7.46 -7.41
N PRO A 637 -36.31 -8.12 -6.49
CA PRO A 637 -37.29 -7.43 -5.64
C PRO A 637 -36.66 -6.34 -4.77
N GLU A 638 -35.42 -6.55 -4.33
CA GLU A 638 -34.57 -5.60 -3.61
C GLU A 638 -34.37 -4.31 -4.40
N GLY A 639 -34.02 -4.41 -5.69
CA GLY A 639 -33.84 -3.26 -6.57
C GLY A 639 -35.13 -2.45 -6.71
N MET A 640 -36.27 -3.14 -6.83
CA MET A 640 -37.58 -2.48 -6.89
C MET A 640 -37.93 -1.78 -5.58
N ARG A 641 -37.58 -2.36 -4.43
CA ARG A 641 -37.72 -1.68 -3.12
C ARG A 641 -36.83 -0.43 -3.08
N ARG A 642 -35.59 -0.53 -3.55
CA ARG A 642 -34.64 0.59 -3.57
C ARG A 642 -35.14 1.76 -4.41
N ILE A 643 -35.68 1.50 -5.60
CA ILE A 643 -36.28 2.55 -6.44
C ILE A 643 -37.42 3.25 -5.70
N ARG A 644 -38.32 2.47 -5.07
CA ARG A 644 -39.43 3.04 -4.28
C ARG A 644 -38.94 3.84 -3.07
N GLU A 645 -37.85 3.44 -2.41
CA GLU A 645 -37.24 4.19 -1.32
C GLU A 645 -36.75 5.57 -1.81
N HIS A 646 -36.07 5.63 -2.95
CA HIS A 646 -35.63 6.89 -3.55
C HIS A 646 -36.80 7.80 -3.97
N LYS A 647 -37.82 7.23 -4.63
CA LYS A 647 -39.03 7.99 -5.00
C LYS A 647 -39.72 8.58 -3.76
N ARG A 648 -39.87 7.79 -2.68
CA ARG A 648 -40.46 8.26 -1.41
C ARG A 648 -39.62 9.34 -0.73
N ALA A 649 -38.31 9.31 -0.90
CA ALA A 649 -37.40 10.34 -0.39
C ALA A 649 -37.41 11.62 -1.26
N GLY A 650 -38.16 11.66 -2.36
CA GLY A 650 -38.23 12.81 -3.27
C GLY A 650 -37.03 12.93 -4.22
N HIS A 651 -36.23 11.88 -4.34
CA HIS A 651 -35.10 11.87 -5.28
C HIS A 651 -35.60 11.59 -6.70
N ARG A 652 -34.88 12.12 -7.70
CA ARG A 652 -35.06 11.71 -9.10
C ARG A 652 -34.49 10.32 -9.30
N VAL A 653 -35.09 9.53 -10.19
CA VAL A 653 -34.63 8.19 -10.52
C VAL A 653 -34.42 8.09 -12.03
N LEU A 654 -33.23 7.68 -12.44
CA LEU A 654 -32.82 7.51 -13.84
C LEU A 654 -32.34 6.07 -14.07
N LEU A 655 -32.88 5.42 -15.10
CA LEU A 655 -32.31 4.19 -15.65
C LEU A 655 -31.29 4.60 -16.73
N LEU A 656 -30.01 4.31 -16.52
CA LEU A 656 -28.96 4.58 -17.50
C LEU A 656 -28.38 3.25 -17.96
N THR A 657 -28.75 2.78 -19.15
CA THR A 657 -28.46 1.42 -19.59
C THR A 657 -28.00 1.32 -21.03
N GLY A 658 -27.19 0.30 -21.29
CA GLY A 658 -26.68 -0.06 -22.61
C GLY A 658 -27.70 -0.80 -23.47
N ALA A 659 -28.81 -1.25 -22.88
CA ALA A 659 -29.89 -1.94 -23.57
C ALA A 659 -30.67 -0.99 -24.50
N LEU A 660 -31.38 -1.57 -25.46
CA LEU A 660 -32.19 -0.81 -26.41
C LEU A 660 -33.48 -0.31 -25.76
N ASP A 661 -33.90 0.88 -26.19
CA ASP A 661 -35.22 1.47 -25.95
C ASP A 661 -36.37 0.45 -26.05
N LEU A 662 -36.33 -0.39 -27.09
CA LEU A 662 -37.27 -1.47 -27.35
C LEU A 662 -37.63 -2.32 -26.11
N VAL A 663 -36.66 -2.56 -25.22
CA VAL A 663 -36.80 -3.45 -24.06
C VAL A 663 -36.91 -2.67 -22.74
N VAL A 664 -36.27 -1.51 -22.67
CA VAL A 664 -36.12 -0.77 -21.40
C VAL A 664 -37.26 0.22 -21.19
N GLU A 665 -37.79 0.84 -22.25
CA GLU A 665 -38.89 1.80 -22.14
C GLU A 665 -40.12 1.22 -21.43
N PRO A 666 -40.59 -0.02 -21.74
CA PRO A 666 -41.73 -0.61 -21.03
C PRO A 666 -41.49 -0.76 -19.52
N LEU A 667 -40.24 -1.03 -19.11
CA LEU A 667 -39.87 -1.10 -17.69
C LEU A 667 -39.84 0.28 -17.05
N ALA A 668 -39.31 1.29 -17.75
CA ALA A 668 -39.27 2.67 -17.27
C ALA A 668 -40.69 3.24 -17.10
N GLU A 669 -41.58 2.99 -18.08
CA GLU A 669 -43.02 3.34 -18.02
C GLU A 669 -43.69 2.70 -16.79
N LEU A 670 -43.46 1.39 -16.56
CA LEU A 670 -44.04 0.66 -15.42
C LEU A 670 -43.56 1.21 -14.06
N LEU A 671 -42.30 1.62 -13.98
CA LEU A 671 -41.70 2.15 -12.74
C LEU A 671 -41.95 3.64 -12.55
N ASP A 672 -42.42 4.33 -13.59
CA ASP A 672 -42.61 5.78 -13.64
C ASP A 672 -41.28 6.50 -13.29
N VAL A 673 -40.25 6.21 -14.08
CA VAL A 673 -38.88 6.74 -13.92
C VAL A 673 -38.31 7.20 -15.25
N GLU A 674 -37.31 8.07 -15.20
CA GLU A 674 -36.60 8.56 -16.38
C GLU A 674 -35.68 7.47 -16.93
N VAL A 675 -35.42 7.45 -18.24
CA VAL A 675 -34.53 6.48 -18.90
C VAL A 675 -33.64 7.16 -19.93
N ASP A 676 -32.37 6.77 -19.96
CA ASP A 676 -31.40 7.07 -21.01
C ASP A 676 -30.76 5.74 -21.46
N CYS A 677 -30.95 5.41 -22.74
CA CYS A 677 -30.66 4.09 -23.27
C CYS A 677 -30.17 4.13 -24.73
N ALA A 678 -29.83 2.97 -25.28
CA ALA A 678 -29.34 2.89 -26.65
C ALA A 678 -30.50 2.93 -27.68
N HIS A 679 -30.32 3.68 -28.77
CA HIS A 679 -31.28 3.75 -29.87
C HIS A 679 -30.65 3.33 -31.20
N LEU A 680 -31.40 2.62 -32.04
CA LEU A 680 -30.98 2.23 -33.38
C LEU A 680 -31.50 3.21 -34.45
N LEU A 681 -30.71 3.38 -35.52
CA LEU A 681 -31.14 4.12 -36.70
C LEU A 681 -32.21 3.32 -37.47
N VAL A 682 -33.20 4.05 -37.95
CA VAL A 682 -34.25 3.52 -38.83
C VAL A 682 -34.07 4.15 -40.21
N ARG A 683 -33.99 3.30 -41.24
CA ARG A 683 -33.90 3.73 -42.63
C ARG A 683 -34.85 2.90 -43.48
N ASP A 684 -35.61 3.57 -44.35
CA ASP A 684 -36.60 2.92 -45.24
C ASP A 684 -37.57 1.99 -44.47
N GLY A 685 -37.97 2.41 -43.27
CA GLY A 685 -38.88 1.66 -42.39
C GLY A 685 -38.25 0.45 -41.68
N ARG A 686 -36.94 0.23 -41.78
CA ARG A 686 -36.24 -0.92 -41.16
C ARG A 686 -35.15 -0.46 -40.19
N LEU A 687 -34.89 -1.27 -39.17
CA LEU A 687 -33.73 -1.11 -38.29
C LEU A 687 -32.47 -1.39 -39.10
N THR A 688 -31.46 -0.52 -39.00
CA THR A 688 -30.18 -0.70 -39.70
C THR A 688 -29.14 -1.48 -38.88
N GLY A 689 -29.42 -1.70 -37.59
CA GLY A 689 -28.46 -2.25 -36.63
C GLY A 689 -27.33 -1.29 -36.22
N ASP A 690 -27.27 -0.09 -36.80
CA ASP A 690 -26.37 0.99 -36.39
C ASP A 690 -27.02 1.84 -35.30
N LEU A 691 -26.24 2.30 -34.33
CA LEU A 691 -26.72 3.14 -33.24
C LEU A 691 -26.86 4.62 -33.68
N GLN A 692 -27.88 5.32 -33.18
CA GLN A 692 -28.08 6.75 -33.43
C GLN A 692 -27.01 7.62 -32.77
N SER A 693 -26.51 7.19 -31.62
CA SER A 693 -25.48 7.85 -30.82
C SER A 693 -24.46 6.80 -30.32
N PRO A 694 -23.28 7.22 -29.85
CA PRO A 694 -22.38 6.30 -29.14
C PRO A 694 -23.14 5.59 -28.00
N PRO A 695 -23.00 4.27 -27.83
CA PRO A 695 -23.80 3.58 -26.85
C PRO A 695 -23.45 4.04 -25.42
N PRO A 696 -24.42 4.12 -24.50
CA PRO A 696 -24.20 4.42 -23.10
C PRO A 696 -23.49 3.23 -22.42
N ALA A 697 -22.19 3.13 -22.62
CA ALA A 697 -21.33 2.12 -22.00
C ALA A 697 -19.93 2.68 -21.73
N GLY A 698 -19.31 2.24 -20.63
CA GLY A 698 -17.97 2.71 -20.26
C GLY A 698 -17.98 4.21 -19.95
N GLU A 699 -16.99 4.91 -20.51
CA GLU A 699 -16.83 6.37 -20.35
C GLU A 699 -18.04 7.20 -20.80
N ALA A 700 -18.79 6.72 -21.80
CA ALA A 700 -19.95 7.44 -22.31
C ALA A 700 -21.05 7.57 -21.24
N ARG A 701 -21.22 6.58 -20.34
CA ARG A 701 -22.18 6.68 -19.23
C ARG A 701 -21.81 7.79 -18.26
N GLY A 702 -20.51 7.99 -18.00
CA GLY A 702 -20.05 9.08 -17.15
C GLY A 702 -20.43 10.44 -17.74
N ALA A 703 -20.11 10.65 -19.02
CA ALA A 703 -20.42 11.89 -19.72
C ALA A 703 -21.94 12.17 -19.81
N LEU A 704 -22.74 11.13 -20.12
CA LEU A 704 -24.20 11.25 -20.16
C LEU A 704 -24.77 11.61 -18.78
N LEU A 705 -24.25 11.02 -17.71
CA LEU A 705 -24.67 11.34 -16.35
C LEU A 705 -24.31 12.80 -15.96
N GLU A 706 -23.13 13.28 -16.33
CA GLU A 706 -22.72 14.67 -16.09
C GLU A 706 -23.60 15.66 -16.87
N GLU A 707 -23.87 15.37 -18.13
CA GLU A 707 -24.75 16.19 -18.98
C GLU A 707 -26.19 16.21 -18.44
N TYR A 708 -26.73 15.03 -18.09
CA TYR A 708 -28.02 14.92 -17.44
C TYR A 708 -28.05 15.75 -16.15
N ALA A 709 -27.01 15.65 -15.32
CA ALA A 709 -26.96 16.35 -14.05
C ALA A 709 -26.93 17.87 -14.23
N SER A 710 -26.14 18.37 -15.20
CA SER A 710 -26.05 19.78 -15.52
C SER A 710 -27.38 20.36 -16.01
N ARG A 711 -28.06 19.66 -16.94
CA ARG A 711 -29.37 20.10 -17.48
C ARG A 711 -30.47 20.15 -16.43
N ASN A 712 -30.36 19.29 -15.40
CA ASN A 712 -31.40 19.06 -14.41
C ASN A 712 -31.11 19.63 -13.03
N GLY A 713 -29.99 20.35 -12.86
CA GLY A 713 -29.59 20.91 -11.56
C GLY A 713 -29.32 19.87 -10.48
N VAL A 714 -28.80 18.69 -10.86
CA VAL A 714 -28.52 17.58 -9.93
C VAL A 714 -27.14 17.71 -9.29
N ALA A 715 -27.07 17.49 -7.98
CA ALA A 715 -25.82 17.41 -7.22
C ALA A 715 -25.29 15.96 -7.21
N LEU A 716 -24.39 15.61 -8.15
CA LEU A 716 -23.82 14.26 -8.24
C LEU A 716 -23.09 13.81 -6.96
N ALA A 717 -22.39 14.73 -6.28
CA ALA A 717 -21.74 14.46 -5.00
C ALA A 717 -22.70 14.04 -3.87
N GLU A 718 -24.00 14.29 -4.02
CA GLU A 718 -25.05 13.87 -3.07
C GLU A 718 -25.89 12.70 -3.61
N SER A 719 -25.61 12.26 -4.84
CA SER A 719 -26.39 11.28 -5.59
C SER A 719 -25.90 9.83 -5.38
N PHE A 720 -26.66 8.89 -5.94
CA PHE A 720 -26.47 7.46 -5.79
C PHE A 720 -26.33 6.81 -7.17
N ALA A 721 -25.48 5.79 -7.28
CA ALA A 721 -25.36 4.98 -8.49
C ALA A 721 -25.29 3.49 -8.14
N TYR A 722 -26.04 2.69 -8.89
CA TYR A 722 -26.16 1.24 -8.71
C TYR A 722 -25.76 0.54 -10.00
N ALA A 723 -24.76 -0.35 -9.93
CA ALA A 723 -24.29 -1.13 -11.09
C ALA A 723 -23.58 -2.42 -10.68
N ASP A 724 -23.49 -3.38 -11.60
CA ASP A 724 -22.87 -4.71 -11.40
C ASP A 724 -21.55 -4.89 -12.17
N SER A 725 -21.30 -4.09 -13.20
CA SER A 725 -20.14 -4.27 -14.08
C SER A 725 -19.04 -3.22 -13.93
N LEU A 726 -17.79 -3.62 -14.21
CA LEU A 726 -16.65 -2.69 -14.31
C LEU A 726 -16.87 -1.62 -15.39
N SER A 727 -17.69 -1.87 -16.42
CA SER A 727 -18.02 -0.84 -17.42
C SER A 727 -18.65 0.40 -16.83
N ASP A 728 -19.25 0.27 -15.65
CA ASP A 728 -19.97 1.35 -14.97
C ASP A 728 -19.11 2.12 -13.99
N LEU A 729 -17.82 1.77 -13.93
CA LEU A 729 -16.86 2.45 -13.08
C LEU A 729 -16.87 3.99 -13.27
N PRO A 730 -16.92 4.54 -14.50
CA PRO A 730 -16.99 5.99 -14.67
C PRO A 730 -18.25 6.61 -14.05
N MET A 731 -19.41 5.95 -14.16
CA MET A 731 -20.66 6.40 -13.55
C MET A 731 -20.58 6.34 -12.01
N LEU A 732 -20.09 5.22 -11.47
CA LEU A 732 -19.91 5.04 -10.02
C LEU A 732 -18.89 6.03 -9.43
N GLU A 733 -17.89 6.46 -10.21
CA GLU A 733 -16.87 7.44 -9.79
C GLU A 733 -17.42 8.85 -9.58
N LEU A 734 -18.53 9.20 -10.22
CA LEU A 734 -19.07 10.56 -10.24
C LEU A 734 -19.98 10.87 -9.05
N VAL A 735 -20.55 9.84 -8.42
CA VAL A 735 -21.57 10.03 -7.38
C VAL A 735 -20.99 9.97 -5.96
N GLY A 736 -21.68 10.61 -5.01
CA GLY A 736 -21.32 10.54 -3.59
C GLY A 736 -21.54 9.16 -2.96
N THR A 737 -22.53 8.40 -3.44
CA THR A 737 -22.88 7.08 -2.89
C THR A 737 -22.89 6.00 -3.97
N PRO A 738 -21.72 5.46 -4.36
CA PRO A 738 -21.64 4.32 -5.26
C PRO A 738 -21.98 3.00 -4.56
N VAL A 739 -22.81 2.18 -5.20
CA VAL A 739 -23.25 0.88 -4.71
C VAL A 739 -23.02 -0.17 -5.80
N ALA A 740 -22.11 -1.11 -5.54
CA ALA A 740 -21.87 -2.25 -6.40
C ALA A 740 -22.91 -3.34 -6.09
N VAL A 741 -23.82 -3.61 -7.02
CA VAL A 741 -24.91 -4.57 -6.85
C VAL A 741 -24.53 -5.85 -7.58
N ASN A 742 -24.55 -6.99 -6.90
CA ASN A 742 -24.19 -8.29 -7.49
C ASN A 742 -22.91 -8.26 -8.36
N PRO A 743 -21.83 -7.56 -7.94
CA PRO A 743 -20.78 -7.16 -8.88
C PRO A 743 -20.02 -8.34 -9.47
N ASP A 744 -19.55 -8.15 -10.71
CA ASP A 744 -18.56 -9.01 -11.35
C ASP A 744 -17.24 -9.02 -10.55
N ALA A 745 -16.35 -9.98 -10.82
CA ALA A 745 -15.12 -10.14 -10.06
C ALA A 745 -14.22 -8.87 -10.08
N ARG A 746 -14.21 -8.13 -11.18
CA ARG A 746 -13.38 -6.94 -11.36
C ARG A 746 -13.97 -5.72 -10.64
N LEU A 747 -15.28 -5.50 -10.76
CA LEU A 747 -15.98 -4.45 -10.01
C LEU A 747 -15.95 -4.75 -8.51
N SER A 748 -16.11 -6.02 -8.10
CA SER A 748 -16.03 -6.43 -6.70
C SER A 748 -14.65 -6.09 -6.11
N GLN A 749 -13.57 -6.36 -6.86
CA GLN A 749 -12.22 -5.97 -6.44
C GLN A 749 -12.07 -4.45 -6.30
N MET A 750 -12.58 -3.68 -7.27
CA MET A 750 -12.50 -2.21 -7.26
C MET A 750 -13.34 -1.59 -6.13
N ALA A 751 -14.56 -2.08 -5.94
CA ALA A 751 -15.47 -1.66 -4.87
C ALA A 751 -14.84 -1.91 -3.51
N GLY A 752 -14.24 -3.08 -3.31
CA GLY A 752 -13.45 -3.35 -2.13
C GLY A 752 -12.31 -2.34 -1.94
N GLN A 753 -11.51 -2.07 -2.98
CA GLN A 753 -10.33 -1.20 -2.88
C GLN A 753 -10.71 0.23 -2.49
N ARG A 754 -11.88 0.68 -2.91
CA ARG A 754 -12.42 2.01 -2.66
C ARG A 754 -13.32 2.09 -1.43
N GLY A 755 -13.54 0.96 -0.75
CA GLY A 755 -14.48 0.87 0.37
C GLY A 755 -15.93 1.14 -0.02
N TRP A 756 -16.27 0.97 -1.30
CA TRP A 756 -17.64 1.06 -1.80
C TRP A 756 -18.49 -0.07 -1.24
N ARG A 757 -19.80 0.18 -1.16
CA ARG A 757 -20.73 -0.83 -0.65
C ARG A 757 -20.99 -1.88 -1.71
N ILE A 758 -20.98 -3.15 -1.30
CA ILE A 758 -21.44 -4.26 -2.12
C ILE A 758 -22.78 -4.73 -1.57
N GLU A 759 -23.83 -4.73 -2.40
CA GLU A 759 -25.12 -5.35 -2.08
C GLU A 759 -25.31 -6.61 -2.92
N ARG A 760 -25.86 -7.67 -2.31
CA ARG A 760 -26.16 -8.93 -3.00
C ARG A 760 -27.68 -9.13 -3.00
N TRP A 761 -28.32 -8.85 -4.13
CA TRP A 761 -29.76 -8.95 -4.29
C TRP A 761 -30.12 -10.32 -4.87
N ARG A 762 -31.21 -10.92 -4.38
CA ARG A 762 -31.62 -12.27 -4.78
C ARG A 762 -32.87 -12.22 -5.64
N MET A 763 -32.96 -13.12 -6.61
CA MET A 763 -34.20 -13.36 -7.35
C MET A 763 -35.26 -13.98 -6.46
N ALA A 764 -36.53 -13.80 -6.84
CA ALA A 764 -37.64 -14.54 -6.25
C ALA A 764 -37.51 -16.04 -6.56
N PRO A 765 -37.84 -16.94 -5.59
CA PRO A 765 -37.80 -18.38 -5.83
C PRO A 765 -38.68 -18.81 -7.00
N GLY A 766 -38.16 -19.67 -7.89
CA GLY A 766 -38.92 -20.29 -8.99
C GLY A 766 -38.61 -19.77 -10.39
N ASN A 767 -37.84 -18.69 -10.54
CA ASN A 767 -37.62 -17.99 -11.81
C ASN A 767 -36.22 -18.17 -12.44
N TRP A 768 -35.55 -19.30 -12.20
CA TRP A 768 -34.11 -19.47 -12.47
C TRP A 768 -33.69 -19.72 -13.93
N ARG A 769 -34.63 -19.83 -14.87
CA ARG A 769 -34.34 -20.16 -16.28
C ARG A 769 -34.81 -19.04 -17.19
N LEU A 770 -34.05 -18.77 -18.25
CA LEU A 770 -34.53 -17.92 -19.34
C LEU A 770 -35.82 -18.54 -19.89
N PRO A 771 -36.96 -17.81 -19.85
CA PRO A 771 -38.23 -18.34 -20.29
C PRO A 771 -38.23 -18.43 -21.81
N MET A 772 -37.98 -19.63 -22.35
CA MET A 772 -38.04 -19.85 -23.79
C MET A 772 -39.48 -19.76 -24.29
N PRO A 773 -39.73 -19.19 -25.49
CA PRO A 773 -41.05 -19.26 -26.10
C PRO A 773 -41.50 -20.73 -26.22
N ASP A 774 -42.77 -21.03 -25.91
CA ASP A 774 -43.31 -22.37 -26.15
C ASP A 774 -43.80 -22.44 -27.61
N PRO A 775 -43.15 -23.23 -28.48
CA PRO A 775 -43.52 -23.30 -29.89
C PRO A 775 -44.89 -23.96 -30.13
N ARG A 776 -45.51 -24.53 -29.10
CA ARG A 776 -46.83 -25.17 -29.14
C ARG A 776 -47.94 -24.24 -28.67
N SER A 777 -47.61 -23.08 -28.12
CA SER A 777 -48.59 -22.16 -27.56
C SER A 777 -49.40 -21.49 -28.69
N PRO A 778 -50.73 -21.32 -28.53
CA PRO A 778 -51.55 -20.59 -29.50
C PRO A 778 -50.99 -19.19 -29.78
N GLU A 779 -50.48 -18.53 -28.74
CA GLU A 779 -49.88 -17.20 -28.83
C GLU A 779 -48.61 -17.22 -29.68
N TYR A 780 -47.83 -18.31 -29.68
CA TYR A 780 -46.65 -18.45 -30.54
C TYR A 780 -47.01 -18.67 -31.99
N LEU A 781 -47.96 -19.57 -32.25
CA LEU A 781 -48.43 -19.86 -33.60
C LEU A 781 -49.08 -18.63 -34.25
N GLU A 782 -49.76 -17.80 -33.46
CA GLU A 782 -50.29 -16.52 -33.92
C GLU A 782 -49.19 -15.48 -34.17
N ALA A 783 -48.19 -15.39 -33.29
CA ALA A 783 -47.07 -14.44 -33.44
C ALA A 783 -46.16 -14.74 -34.64
N VAL A 784 -45.99 -16.02 -35.02
CA VAL A 784 -45.20 -16.43 -36.20
C VAL A 784 -45.97 -16.23 -37.52
N ARG A 785 -47.31 -16.23 -37.49
CA ARG A 785 -48.16 -16.02 -38.67
C ARG A 785 -48.33 -14.54 -39.05
N ARG A 786 -48.12 -13.64 -38.08
CA ARG A 786 -48.17 -12.18 -38.24
C ARG A 786 -46.79 -11.64 -38.53
#